data_AF-A0A0G0SZR2-F1
#
_entry.id   AF-A0A0G0SZR2-F1
#
_cell.length_a   1.000
_cell.length_b   1.000
_cell.length_c   1.000
_cell.angle_alpha   90.00
_cell.angle_beta   90.00
_cell.angle_gamma   90.00
#
_symmetry.space_group_name_H-M   'P 1'
#
loop_
_entity.id
_entity.type
_entity.pdbx_description
1 polymer ?
#
loop_
_entity_poly.entity_id
_entity_poly.type
_entity_poly.pdbx_seq_one_letter_code
_entity_poly.pdbx_strand_id
1 'polypeptide(L)'
;MNLSIIIVNYNTKNLTLACIGSVVKSKPKVSYEVIVVDNGSDEKLSNSKDYRLIENKGNLGFAKAVNQGIKTAKGKHILLLNSDTRVQKGSIDQLYEFAVSHPDAGMVGPRLTNKDGSTQSSAYHFPTLFGAIREFWFDEKNVYEKYSPGEKIEVKVDALVMAAVLITPKALEKVGLLDEKYFMYFEDLDYARRLKKSGLKVYYYSKSIVDHIHGASGKDLVEKGNQWRRLIPSSKIYHGVLMHSLINFVLWSGQKLGGLIPILLLILLIVPTFYKLSQPGFFPMHDDLQAFRVYEMEKCFVDFQIPCRWVPDAGYQYGYPQFNYYPPLPYYIGAGLHRVGIQYIDTVKILFIAGYILSAITMYMLASTLFKSSWIGVVVGALYTYIPYKAVEVYVRGALSEFWAQIFFPLIFWTIYKLMRNGKMKYLLWLGVSIAFLATTHVLMTVIFIPVAGIWAIYWLYREKWKNFGKIIWSGILGFSLSAFFILPVIFERKFAHVDSLLSGYFDYRQHFVSLYKLFISREWGYGSSGFPNEKLNLSLGIIQWVVGIGAVLLALTKFKKDKRTSILALLLSGITLGSIFMMHMKSSFIWAKLPFLWYMQFPWRFLAISIFLLCLLTGFFIHFSGRFKYVLGIIIIVASIALNLLFFVPKDWLNITDAEKFSGQSWEKQLTISIFDYLPIYGVLPPWSKAPELPEVLEGNVKFLEYKKGSDYQTGRLDVSKDSVVRLPLFDFPGMVVKVDGKVIPHINNNCTNERYCRGLITFNIPQHMQRTIKFLVKHKFLLIVVLLTIPTFFRMLRPGIYSMQDYHAFRQYEFNQCVKAGQIPCRWAPDAGLGYGVPLFNFYGQFAYAIGEGYILLGGQVIDSIKFLFILSLLGSSVAMYFLAKHIWKDNLSALVSTTLYLYAPYRAVNVWVRGALPEAFSFILFPLILLAVEKKSLSWFSLLLSLLIITHNLSLIMFLPILGLWIIYRKYWKAFGGGVVSLLLSAFYVLPVIFESKYVSLSNIVFGYFDYKAHFISLYQIFISRYWGYGGSTWGTGDELSLSVGILQWAVPLLALIFILIKRKIRESTTFLILVGTGLFYAFLTHSRSIFFWIHVPGMAYIQFPWRFLGMVTFSFTLASGYLIGMFKNRMKIMIAVLTVLTAVILSVSFFREDKWLKINDNDLFTGDEWTNQKTASIGDYWPNFGHAIPKVPSDGTYINYFPGWIGATPDENGLIPSEGVVFTDTPIRKVGNMVSLIALILVIATILKNKRKKV
;
A
#
# COMPACT_ATOMS: atom_id res chain seq x y z
N MET A 1 -67.04 -28.02 -14.68
CA MET A 1 -65.97 -27.24 -14.03
C MET A 1 -64.78 -27.21 -14.96
N ASN A 2 -64.11 -26.06 -15.14
CA ASN A 2 -62.96 -25.97 -16.05
C ASN A 2 -61.60 -26.03 -15.30
N LEU A 3 -61.58 -25.57 -14.05
CA LEU A 3 -60.40 -25.52 -13.20
C LEU A 3 -60.69 -26.16 -11.83
N SER A 4 -59.77 -26.96 -11.29
CA SER A 4 -59.81 -27.37 -9.87
C SER A 4 -58.55 -26.88 -9.18
N ILE A 5 -58.71 -26.15 -8.09
CA ILE A 5 -57.62 -25.59 -7.29
C ILE A 5 -57.37 -26.52 -6.12
N ILE A 6 -56.17 -27.09 -6.03
CA ILE A 6 -55.80 -28.04 -4.97
C ILE A 6 -54.82 -27.38 -4.03
N ILE A 7 -55.17 -27.38 -2.73
CA ILE A 7 -54.35 -26.83 -1.65
C ILE A 7 -54.08 -27.93 -0.63
N VAL A 8 -52.80 -28.23 -0.38
CA VAL A 8 -52.40 -29.17 0.68
C VAL A 8 -52.12 -28.40 1.96
N ASN A 9 -52.84 -28.73 3.03
CA ASN A 9 -52.66 -28.15 4.35
C ASN A 9 -51.89 -29.13 5.25
N TYR A 10 -50.84 -28.65 5.93
CA TYR A 10 -50.18 -29.37 7.01
C TYR A 10 -49.65 -28.36 8.04
N ASN A 11 -50.29 -28.29 9.21
CA ASN A 11 -49.98 -27.35 10.30
C ASN A 11 -49.90 -25.88 9.85
N THR A 12 -50.74 -25.49 8.89
CA THR A 12 -50.79 -24.14 8.30
C THR A 12 -52.20 -23.57 8.20
N LYS A 13 -53.12 -23.96 9.12
CA LYS A 13 -54.55 -23.62 9.07
C LYS A 13 -54.85 -22.16 8.69
N ASN A 14 -54.26 -21.21 9.41
CA ASN A 14 -54.49 -19.77 9.18
C ASN A 14 -53.99 -19.30 7.80
N LEU A 15 -52.86 -19.84 7.34
CA LEU A 15 -52.34 -19.52 6.01
C LEU A 15 -53.21 -20.13 4.91
N THR A 16 -53.64 -21.38 5.09
CA THR A 16 -54.56 -22.06 4.16
C THR A 16 -55.86 -21.28 4.00
N LEU A 17 -56.48 -20.83 5.10
CA LEU A 17 -57.68 -20.00 5.05
C LEU A 17 -57.42 -18.65 4.36
N ALA A 18 -56.26 -18.03 4.58
CA ALA A 18 -55.88 -16.79 3.88
C ALA A 18 -55.65 -17.02 2.38
N CYS A 19 -55.07 -18.16 1.98
CA CYS A 19 -54.91 -18.57 0.59
C CYS A 19 -56.28 -18.73 -0.08
N ILE A 20 -57.18 -19.49 0.53
CA ILE A 20 -58.57 -19.68 0.05
C ILE A 20 -59.28 -18.33 -0.07
N GLY A 21 -59.19 -17.50 0.98
CA GLY A 21 -59.77 -16.15 0.98
C GLY A 21 -59.22 -15.28 -0.16
N SER A 22 -57.95 -15.42 -0.52
CA SER A 22 -57.37 -14.71 -1.67
C SER A 22 -57.92 -15.19 -3.01
N VAL A 23 -58.15 -16.50 -3.17
CA VAL A 23 -58.79 -17.09 -4.35
C VAL A 23 -60.21 -16.57 -4.49
N VAL A 24 -61.03 -16.66 -3.44
CA VAL A 24 -62.42 -16.19 -3.44
C VAL A 24 -62.49 -14.68 -3.73
N LYS A 25 -61.64 -13.89 -3.07
CA LYS A 25 -61.56 -12.44 -3.28
C LYS A 25 -61.11 -12.06 -4.70
N SER A 26 -60.31 -12.90 -5.35
CA SER A 26 -59.85 -12.65 -6.72
C SER A 26 -60.97 -12.75 -7.77
N LYS A 27 -62.09 -13.39 -7.42
CA LYS A 27 -63.27 -13.63 -8.28
C LYS A 27 -62.90 -14.14 -9.69
N PRO A 28 -62.28 -15.34 -9.81
CA PRO A 28 -61.93 -15.91 -11.11
C PRO A 28 -63.15 -15.99 -12.04
N LYS A 29 -62.97 -15.62 -13.31
CA LYS A 29 -64.01 -15.73 -14.34
C LYS A 29 -64.19 -17.17 -14.82
N VAL A 30 -63.12 -17.97 -14.80
CA VAL A 30 -63.17 -19.40 -15.11
C VAL A 30 -63.99 -20.16 -14.05
N SER A 31 -64.84 -21.12 -14.47
CA SER A 31 -65.55 -21.97 -13.51
C SER A 31 -64.56 -22.84 -12.73
N TYR A 32 -64.53 -22.69 -11.40
CA TYR A 32 -63.57 -23.35 -10.53
C TYR A 32 -64.21 -24.03 -9.32
N GLU A 33 -63.50 -25.02 -8.77
CA GLU A 33 -63.73 -25.54 -7.42
C GLU A 33 -62.42 -25.48 -6.62
N VAL A 34 -62.51 -25.42 -5.30
CA VAL A 34 -61.35 -25.51 -4.40
C VAL A 34 -61.42 -26.82 -3.63
N ILE A 35 -60.34 -27.59 -3.65
CA ILE A 35 -60.19 -28.85 -2.93
C ILE A 35 -59.03 -28.67 -1.97
N VAL A 36 -59.30 -28.84 -0.68
CA VAL A 36 -58.29 -28.76 0.37
C VAL A 36 -58.03 -30.15 0.90
N VAL A 37 -56.77 -30.57 0.89
CA VAL A 37 -56.34 -31.85 1.48
C VAL A 37 -55.63 -31.53 2.79
N ASP A 38 -56.31 -31.76 3.91
CA ASP A 38 -55.70 -31.67 5.24
C ASP A 38 -54.88 -32.93 5.50
N ASN A 39 -53.56 -32.78 5.39
CA ASN A 39 -52.61 -33.89 5.38
C ASN A 39 -52.17 -34.28 6.80
N GLY A 40 -53.14 -34.43 7.71
CA GLY A 40 -52.92 -34.80 9.10
C GLY A 40 -52.37 -33.66 9.96
N SER A 41 -52.93 -32.45 9.85
CA SER A 41 -52.59 -31.32 10.73
C SER A 41 -53.11 -31.54 12.16
N ASP A 42 -52.43 -30.96 13.14
CA ASP A 42 -52.86 -30.95 14.55
C ASP A 42 -54.14 -30.11 14.71
N GLU A 43 -54.15 -28.92 14.09
CA GLU A 43 -55.33 -28.07 13.99
C GLU A 43 -56.10 -28.36 12.70
N LYS A 44 -57.22 -29.08 12.81
CA LYS A 44 -58.06 -29.45 11.67
C LYS A 44 -58.83 -28.26 11.08
N LEU A 45 -59.03 -28.32 9.76
CA LEU A 45 -59.96 -27.46 9.02
C LEU A 45 -61.39 -28.01 9.12
N SER A 46 -62.37 -27.11 9.09
CA SER A 46 -63.79 -27.47 9.03
C SER A 46 -64.32 -27.37 7.59
N ASN A 47 -65.31 -28.19 7.23
CA ASN A 47 -65.97 -28.07 5.93
C ASN A 47 -66.56 -26.65 5.73
N SER A 48 -66.41 -26.10 4.52
CA SER A 48 -66.98 -24.82 4.12
C SER A 48 -67.72 -24.95 2.79
N LYS A 49 -68.61 -24.01 2.47
CA LYS A 49 -69.18 -23.90 1.12
C LYS A 49 -68.14 -23.47 0.08
N ASP A 50 -67.06 -22.82 0.51
CA ASP A 50 -66.02 -22.28 -0.38
C ASP A 50 -65.02 -23.33 -0.88
N TYR A 51 -64.95 -24.51 -0.24
CA TYR A 51 -64.02 -25.58 -0.61
C TYR A 51 -64.48 -26.96 -0.13
N ARG A 52 -64.04 -28.00 -0.84
CA ARG A 52 -64.21 -29.39 -0.45
C ARG A 52 -63.00 -29.87 0.35
N LEU A 53 -63.23 -30.41 1.54
CA LEU A 53 -62.17 -30.95 2.40
C LEU A 53 -61.97 -32.45 2.18
N ILE A 54 -60.70 -32.88 2.14
CA ILE A 54 -60.26 -34.28 2.24
C ILE A 54 -59.33 -34.36 3.45
N GLU A 55 -59.67 -35.20 4.43
CA GLU A 55 -58.88 -35.33 5.66
C GLU A 55 -58.08 -36.64 5.68
N ASN A 56 -56.77 -36.53 5.88
CA ASN A 56 -55.88 -37.67 6.10
C ASN A 56 -55.67 -37.92 7.61
N LYS A 57 -55.44 -39.19 7.98
CA LYS A 57 -55.12 -39.59 9.36
C LYS A 57 -53.70 -39.18 9.82
N GLY A 58 -52.84 -38.78 8.90
CA GLY A 58 -51.46 -38.38 9.16
C GLY A 58 -50.82 -37.78 7.91
N ASN A 59 -49.59 -37.29 8.03
CA ASN A 59 -48.85 -36.69 6.92
C ASN A 59 -48.38 -37.75 5.93
N LEU A 60 -49.06 -37.82 4.78
CA LEU A 60 -48.77 -38.78 3.72
C LEU A 60 -47.71 -38.28 2.72
N GLY A 61 -47.14 -37.09 2.94
CA GLY A 61 -46.27 -36.42 1.98
C GLY A 61 -47.04 -35.60 0.94
N PHE A 62 -46.34 -34.70 0.26
CA PHE A 62 -46.93 -33.72 -0.67
C PHE A 62 -47.48 -34.39 -1.94
N ALA A 63 -46.70 -35.25 -2.59
CA ALA A 63 -47.12 -35.91 -3.84
C ALA A 63 -48.41 -36.72 -3.68
N LYS A 64 -48.50 -37.51 -2.60
CA LYS A 64 -49.66 -38.33 -2.30
C LYS A 64 -50.90 -37.50 -1.95
N ALA A 65 -50.73 -36.44 -1.16
CA ALA A 65 -51.82 -35.51 -0.84
C ALA A 65 -52.36 -34.78 -2.08
N VAL A 66 -51.47 -34.27 -2.93
CA VAL A 66 -51.87 -33.63 -4.20
C VAL A 66 -52.62 -34.64 -5.09
N ASN A 67 -52.12 -35.87 -5.22
CA ASN A 67 -52.77 -36.91 -6.02
C ASN A 67 -54.18 -37.25 -5.52
N GLN A 68 -54.43 -37.25 -4.22
CA GLN A 68 -55.79 -37.42 -3.66
C GLN A 68 -56.73 -36.29 -4.12
N GLY A 69 -56.24 -35.05 -4.09
CA GLY A 69 -56.97 -33.91 -4.65
C GLY A 69 -57.28 -34.11 -6.14
N ILE A 70 -56.28 -34.46 -6.95
CA ILE A 70 -56.42 -34.63 -8.40
C ILE A 70 -57.45 -35.70 -8.74
N LYS A 71 -57.44 -36.84 -8.01
CA LYS A 71 -58.39 -37.94 -8.22
C LYS A 71 -59.85 -37.55 -7.99
N THR A 72 -60.11 -36.51 -7.20
CA THR A 72 -61.48 -36.06 -6.89
C THR A 72 -61.90 -34.79 -7.63
N ALA A 73 -60.97 -34.20 -8.39
CA ALA A 73 -61.18 -32.99 -9.16
C ALA A 73 -62.13 -33.21 -10.34
N LYS A 74 -63.03 -32.25 -10.57
CA LYS A 74 -63.97 -32.20 -11.70
C LYS A 74 -63.52 -31.24 -12.81
N GLY A 75 -62.51 -30.41 -12.54
CA GLY A 75 -61.91 -29.47 -13.48
C GLY A 75 -60.95 -30.17 -14.43
N LYS A 76 -60.93 -29.72 -15.69
CA LYS A 76 -60.00 -30.24 -16.72
C LYS A 76 -58.55 -29.80 -16.47
N HIS A 77 -58.37 -28.58 -15.96
CA HIS A 77 -57.08 -28.04 -15.56
C HIS A 77 -56.95 -28.12 -14.03
N ILE A 78 -55.74 -28.38 -13.54
CA ILE A 78 -55.44 -28.44 -12.11
C ILE A 78 -54.52 -27.30 -11.74
N LEU A 79 -54.92 -26.41 -10.83
CA LEU A 79 -54.05 -25.41 -10.24
C LEU A 79 -53.63 -25.86 -8.84
N LEU A 80 -52.35 -26.17 -8.67
CA LEU A 80 -51.77 -26.42 -7.36
C LEU A 80 -51.42 -25.08 -6.72
N LEU A 81 -51.81 -24.87 -5.46
CA LEU A 81 -51.39 -23.75 -4.63
C LEU A 81 -50.92 -24.26 -3.27
N ASN A 82 -49.74 -23.83 -2.84
CA ASN A 82 -49.30 -24.06 -1.47
C ASN A 82 -50.17 -23.24 -0.49
N SER A 83 -50.30 -23.76 0.73
CA SER A 83 -51.09 -23.12 1.79
C SER A 83 -50.62 -21.72 2.18
N ASP A 84 -49.35 -21.38 1.92
CA ASP A 84 -48.72 -20.10 2.23
C ASP A 84 -48.63 -19.15 1.02
N THR A 85 -49.54 -19.31 0.06
CA THR A 85 -49.67 -18.44 -1.11
C THR A 85 -50.81 -17.44 -0.98
N ARG A 86 -50.70 -16.32 -1.72
CA ARG A 86 -51.76 -15.33 -1.88
C ARG A 86 -51.88 -14.94 -3.34
N VAL A 87 -53.05 -15.19 -3.92
CA VAL A 87 -53.31 -14.92 -5.34
C VAL A 87 -53.68 -13.45 -5.54
N GLN A 88 -53.04 -12.77 -6.49
CA GLN A 88 -53.44 -11.40 -6.87
C GLN A 88 -54.62 -11.40 -7.85
N LYS A 89 -55.42 -10.33 -7.82
CA LYS A 89 -56.62 -10.18 -8.68
C LYS A 89 -56.26 -10.38 -10.16
N GLY A 90 -57.01 -11.24 -10.84
CA GLY A 90 -56.81 -11.57 -12.26
C GLY A 90 -55.73 -12.61 -12.56
N SER A 91 -54.94 -13.03 -11.57
CA SER A 91 -53.79 -13.93 -11.81
C SER A 91 -54.21 -15.35 -12.20
N ILE A 92 -55.29 -15.89 -11.63
CA ILE A 92 -55.81 -17.23 -11.99
C ILE A 92 -56.29 -17.24 -13.43
N ASP A 93 -57.08 -16.25 -13.84
CA ASP A 93 -57.62 -16.16 -15.20
C ASP A 93 -56.48 -16.01 -16.22
N GLN A 94 -55.50 -15.16 -15.93
CA GLN A 94 -54.31 -14.99 -16.78
C GLN A 94 -53.50 -16.28 -16.94
N LEU A 95 -53.33 -17.05 -15.86
CA LEU A 95 -52.60 -18.33 -15.90
C LEU A 95 -53.38 -19.38 -16.69
N TYR A 96 -54.70 -19.43 -16.51
CA TYR A 96 -55.62 -20.31 -17.22
C TYR A 96 -55.69 -19.99 -18.71
N GLU A 97 -55.90 -18.72 -19.08
CA GLU A 97 -55.93 -18.26 -20.47
C GLU A 97 -54.61 -18.55 -21.20
N PHE A 98 -53.47 -18.36 -20.51
CA PHE A 98 -52.17 -18.73 -21.05
C PHE A 98 -52.08 -20.25 -21.31
N ALA A 99 -52.49 -21.08 -20.35
CA ALA A 99 -52.46 -22.52 -20.50
C ALA A 99 -53.37 -23.04 -21.63
N VAL A 100 -54.55 -22.43 -21.82
CA VAL A 100 -55.50 -22.79 -22.89
C VAL A 100 -54.96 -22.36 -24.26
N SER A 101 -54.33 -21.18 -24.34
CA SER A 101 -53.78 -20.66 -25.61
C SER A 101 -52.48 -21.35 -26.05
N HIS A 102 -51.86 -22.19 -25.22
CA HIS A 102 -50.60 -22.89 -25.51
C HIS A 102 -50.76 -24.43 -25.45
N PRO A 103 -51.15 -25.09 -26.55
CA PRO A 103 -51.40 -26.55 -26.56
C PRO A 103 -50.17 -27.44 -26.31
N ASP A 104 -48.96 -26.87 -26.31
CA ASP A 104 -47.72 -27.55 -25.95
C ASP A 104 -47.37 -27.40 -24.45
N ALA A 105 -48.11 -26.58 -23.70
CA ALA A 105 -47.93 -26.40 -22.27
C ALA A 105 -48.40 -27.65 -21.50
N GLY A 106 -47.49 -28.24 -20.74
CA GLY A 106 -47.81 -29.27 -19.75
C GLY A 106 -48.01 -28.68 -18.35
N MET A 107 -47.22 -27.66 -18.02
CA MET A 107 -47.27 -26.99 -16.72
C MET A 107 -46.96 -25.50 -16.90
N VAL A 108 -47.72 -24.63 -16.22
CA VAL A 108 -47.53 -23.17 -16.26
C VAL A 108 -47.48 -22.63 -14.84
N GLY A 109 -46.45 -21.86 -14.48
CA GLY A 109 -46.38 -21.19 -13.17
C GLY A 109 -46.34 -19.67 -13.29
N PRO A 110 -46.83 -18.95 -12.27
CA PRO A 110 -46.84 -17.49 -12.21
C PRO A 110 -45.46 -16.94 -11.79
N ARG A 111 -45.34 -15.60 -11.82
CA ARG A 111 -44.30 -14.89 -11.08
C ARG A 111 -44.59 -15.00 -9.58
N LEU A 112 -43.70 -15.66 -8.85
CA LEU A 112 -43.74 -15.67 -7.39
C LEU A 112 -43.08 -14.41 -6.84
N THR A 113 -43.72 -13.77 -5.86
CA THR A 113 -43.23 -12.55 -5.21
C THR A 113 -43.04 -12.75 -3.71
N ASN A 114 -41.95 -12.18 -3.19
CA ASN A 114 -41.71 -12.06 -1.75
C ASN A 114 -42.59 -10.93 -1.16
N LYS A 115 -42.66 -10.84 0.17
CA LYS A 115 -43.45 -9.79 0.86
C LYS A 115 -43.04 -8.36 0.52
N ASP A 116 -41.79 -8.14 0.12
CA ASP A 116 -41.26 -6.84 -0.31
C ASP A 116 -41.54 -6.51 -1.79
N GLY A 117 -42.27 -7.39 -2.49
CA GLY A 117 -42.59 -7.26 -3.92
C GLY A 117 -41.49 -7.75 -4.87
N SER A 118 -40.33 -8.17 -4.36
CA SER A 118 -39.26 -8.71 -5.19
C SER A 118 -39.62 -10.08 -5.78
N THR A 119 -39.15 -10.39 -7.00
CA THR A 119 -39.41 -11.70 -7.63
C THR A 119 -38.61 -12.78 -6.94
N GLN A 120 -39.28 -13.87 -6.56
CA GLN A 120 -38.68 -15.05 -5.95
C GLN A 120 -38.11 -15.98 -7.03
N SER A 121 -36.96 -16.61 -6.75
CA SER A 121 -36.41 -17.68 -7.60
C SER A 121 -37.30 -18.93 -7.54
N SER A 122 -38.04 -19.19 -8.61
CA SER A 122 -39.02 -20.28 -8.72
C SER A 122 -38.76 -21.26 -9.86
N ALA A 123 -37.75 -21.02 -10.69
CA ALA A 123 -37.37 -21.90 -11.80
C ALA A 123 -36.11 -22.69 -11.48
N TYR A 124 -36.00 -23.88 -12.07
CA TYR A 124 -34.81 -24.73 -11.99
C TYR A 124 -34.31 -25.12 -13.38
N HIS A 125 -33.01 -25.31 -13.48
CA HIS A 125 -32.43 -26.27 -14.42
C HIS A 125 -32.45 -27.65 -13.76
N PHE A 126 -32.47 -28.72 -14.56
CA PHE A 126 -32.37 -30.06 -13.98
C PHE A 126 -31.03 -30.21 -13.22
N PRO A 127 -31.05 -30.66 -11.95
CA PRO A 127 -29.85 -30.81 -11.17
C PRO A 127 -28.98 -31.88 -11.82
N THR A 128 -27.74 -31.53 -12.17
CA THR A 128 -26.78 -32.47 -12.76
C THR A 128 -25.44 -32.29 -12.06
N LEU A 129 -24.60 -33.33 -12.05
CA LEU A 129 -23.24 -33.25 -11.53
C LEU A 129 -22.44 -32.13 -12.21
N PHE A 130 -22.56 -32.01 -13.54
CA PHE A 130 -21.92 -30.93 -14.28
C PHE A 130 -22.46 -29.55 -13.93
N GLY A 131 -23.77 -29.41 -13.66
CA GLY A 131 -24.34 -28.18 -13.12
C GLY A 131 -23.72 -27.81 -11.77
N ALA A 132 -23.62 -28.77 -10.85
CA ALA A 132 -23.04 -28.56 -9.52
C ALA A 132 -21.56 -28.14 -9.60
N ILE A 133 -20.77 -28.80 -10.45
CA ILE A 133 -19.35 -28.45 -10.65
C ILE A 133 -19.23 -27.02 -11.20
N ARG A 134 -20.04 -26.66 -12.20
CA ARG A 134 -20.01 -25.32 -12.81
C ARG A 134 -20.34 -24.22 -11.80
N GLU A 135 -21.34 -24.42 -10.95
CA GLU A 135 -21.75 -23.43 -9.97
C GLU A 135 -20.78 -23.36 -8.77
N PHE A 136 -20.46 -24.50 -8.17
CA PHE A 136 -19.76 -24.53 -6.88
C PHE A 136 -18.23 -24.55 -6.99
N TRP A 137 -17.66 -25.07 -8.09
CA TRP A 137 -16.21 -25.05 -8.30
C TRP A 137 -15.76 -23.94 -9.26
N PHE A 138 -16.64 -23.47 -10.15
CA PHE A 138 -16.28 -22.48 -11.18
C PHE A 138 -17.08 -21.17 -11.12
N ASP A 139 -17.89 -20.96 -10.08
CA ASP A 139 -18.66 -19.73 -9.78
C ASP A 139 -19.60 -19.31 -10.92
N GLU A 140 -20.12 -20.27 -11.68
CA GLU A 140 -21.15 -20.01 -12.69
C GLU A 140 -22.54 -20.03 -12.03
N LYS A 141 -23.08 -18.84 -11.78
CA LYS A 141 -24.38 -18.68 -11.10
C LYS A 141 -25.55 -19.23 -11.91
N ASN A 142 -26.58 -19.71 -11.21
CA ASN A 142 -27.90 -20.06 -11.76
C ASN A 142 -27.87 -21.27 -12.73
N VAL A 143 -27.00 -22.25 -12.53
CA VAL A 143 -26.91 -23.45 -13.40
C VAL A 143 -27.24 -24.75 -12.67
N TYR A 144 -27.32 -24.70 -11.35
CA TYR A 144 -27.72 -25.77 -10.45
C TYR A 144 -28.76 -25.27 -9.43
N GLU A 145 -28.54 -24.10 -8.82
CA GLU A 145 -29.49 -23.50 -7.89
C GLU A 145 -30.73 -22.89 -8.59
N LYS A 146 -31.77 -22.60 -7.79
CA LYS A 146 -32.98 -21.92 -8.26
C LYS A 146 -32.63 -20.56 -8.84
N TYR A 147 -33.26 -20.21 -9.96
CA TYR A 147 -33.12 -18.90 -10.56
C TYR A 147 -34.48 -18.24 -10.80
N SER A 148 -34.43 -16.93 -11.06
CA SER A 148 -35.60 -16.15 -11.44
C SER A 148 -35.52 -15.76 -12.92
N PRO A 149 -36.53 -16.10 -13.74
CA PRO A 149 -36.65 -15.57 -15.10
C PRO A 149 -36.94 -14.05 -15.16
N GLY A 150 -37.19 -13.41 -14.01
CA GLY A 150 -37.47 -11.98 -13.88
C GLY A 150 -38.86 -11.62 -14.40
N GLU A 151 -38.95 -10.47 -15.08
CA GLU A 151 -40.21 -9.93 -15.61
C GLU A 151 -40.52 -10.37 -17.04
N LYS A 152 -39.68 -11.23 -17.64
CA LYS A 152 -39.93 -11.77 -18.99
C LYS A 152 -41.30 -12.44 -19.03
N ILE A 153 -42.15 -11.98 -19.94
CA ILE A 153 -43.58 -12.32 -20.01
C ILE A 153 -43.77 -13.83 -20.12
N GLU A 154 -43.10 -14.47 -21.07
CA GLU A 154 -43.21 -15.90 -21.33
C GLU A 154 -41.80 -16.50 -21.43
N VAL A 155 -41.50 -17.48 -20.58
CA VAL A 155 -40.20 -18.17 -20.58
C VAL A 155 -40.40 -19.66 -20.45
N LYS A 156 -39.84 -20.43 -21.39
CA LYS A 156 -39.71 -21.88 -21.27
C LYS A 156 -38.60 -22.20 -20.26
N VAL A 157 -38.92 -22.99 -19.25
CA VAL A 157 -37.98 -23.41 -18.19
C VAL A 157 -37.92 -24.93 -18.11
N ASP A 158 -36.89 -25.49 -17.46
CA ASP A 158 -36.80 -26.96 -17.31
C ASP A 158 -37.77 -27.47 -16.25
N ALA A 159 -37.92 -26.76 -15.13
CA ALA A 159 -38.88 -27.06 -14.07
C ALA A 159 -39.25 -25.80 -13.27
N LEU A 160 -40.36 -25.88 -12.53
CA LEU A 160 -40.85 -24.83 -11.63
C LEU A 160 -41.12 -25.42 -10.26
N VAL A 161 -40.91 -24.60 -9.22
CA VAL A 161 -41.37 -24.91 -7.86
C VAL A 161 -42.89 -25.05 -7.89
N MET A 162 -43.42 -26.18 -7.42
CA MET A 162 -44.87 -26.44 -7.35
C MET A 162 -45.58 -25.68 -6.20
N ALA A 163 -45.14 -24.45 -5.90
CA ALA A 163 -45.81 -23.57 -4.94
C ALA A 163 -47.07 -22.95 -5.54
N ALA A 164 -47.05 -22.63 -6.84
CA ALA A 164 -48.22 -22.27 -7.62
C ALA A 164 -47.99 -22.73 -9.06
N VAL A 165 -48.68 -23.78 -9.51
CA VAL A 165 -48.56 -24.27 -10.91
C VAL A 165 -49.88 -24.78 -11.43
N LEU A 166 -50.17 -24.49 -12.69
CA LEU A 166 -51.31 -25.01 -13.43
C LEU A 166 -50.84 -26.17 -14.31
N ILE A 167 -51.35 -27.37 -14.06
CA ILE A 167 -51.13 -28.59 -14.83
C ILE A 167 -52.27 -28.72 -15.85
N THR A 168 -51.90 -28.93 -17.12
CA THR A 168 -52.86 -28.98 -18.23
C THR A 168 -53.47 -30.38 -18.39
N PRO A 169 -54.65 -30.52 -19.05
CA PRO A 169 -55.26 -31.81 -19.30
C PRO A 169 -54.32 -32.77 -20.04
N LYS A 170 -53.56 -32.25 -21.02
CA LYS A 170 -52.59 -33.01 -21.81
C LYS A 170 -51.43 -33.53 -20.98
N ALA A 171 -51.03 -32.81 -19.93
CA ALA A 171 -50.05 -33.31 -18.96
C ALA A 171 -50.61 -34.47 -18.15
N LEU A 172 -51.84 -34.37 -17.64
CA LEU A 172 -52.49 -35.45 -16.90
C LEU A 172 -52.66 -36.71 -17.77
N GLU A 173 -53.03 -36.53 -19.04
CA GLU A 173 -53.17 -37.62 -20.01
C GLU A 173 -51.83 -38.32 -20.32
N LYS A 174 -50.79 -37.54 -20.64
CA LYS A 174 -49.50 -38.10 -21.09
C LYS A 174 -48.54 -38.52 -19.97
N VAL A 175 -48.60 -37.84 -18.82
CA VAL A 175 -47.63 -38.01 -17.72
C VAL A 175 -48.27 -38.63 -16.48
N GLY A 176 -49.58 -38.48 -16.29
CA GLY A 176 -50.29 -39.01 -15.14
C GLY A 176 -50.06 -38.19 -13.87
N LEU A 177 -50.08 -38.87 -12.73
CA LEU A 177 -50.00 -38.28 -11.40
C LEU A 177 -48.55 -38.00 -10.95
N LEU A 178 -48.37 -37.31 -9.82
CA LEU A 178 -47.07 -37.17 -9.16
C LEU A 178 -46.61 -38.55 -8.65
N ASP A 179 -45.30 -38.81 -8.66
CA ASP A 179 -44.75 -40.08 -8.18
C ASP A 179 -44.76 -40.08 -6.64
N GLU A 180 -45.58 -40.96 -6.05
CA GLU A 180 -45.78 -41.03 -4.59
C GLU A 180 -44.55 -41.57 -3.84
N LYS A 181 -43.49 -42.01 -4.54
CA LYS A 181 -42.19 -42.31 -3.91
C LYS A 181 -41.54 -41.07 -3.30
N TYR A 182 -41.85 -39.87 -3.81
CA TYR A 182 -41.38 -38.62 -3.24
C TYR A 182 -42.30 -38.18 -2.11
N PHE A 183 -41.83 -38.32 -0.86
CA PHE A 183 -42.55 -37.81 0.30
C PHE A 183 -42.68 -36.28 0.26
N MET A 184 -41.57 -35.58 -0.03
CA MET A 184 -41.52 -34.12 -0.15
C MET A 184 -40.22 -33.71 -0.87
N TYR A 185 -40.30 -32.67 -1.71
CA TYR A 185 -39.25 -32.17 -2.59
C TYR A 185 -38.79 -33.16 -3.68
N PHE A 186 -38.34 -32.63 -4.83
CA PHE A 186 -38.01 -33.36 -6.07
C PHE A 186 -39.21 -33.94 -6.84
N GLU A 187 -40.43 -33.97 -6.29
CA GLU A 187 -41.62 -34.32 -7.06
C GLU A 187 -41.88 -33.34 -8.21
N ASP A 188 -41.55 -32.07 -8.00
CA ASP A 188 -41.63 -30.99 -8.98
C ASP A 188 -40.65 -31.22 -10.15
N LEU A 189 -39.39 -31.55 -9.82
CA LEU A 189 -38.34 -31.87 -10.78
C LEU A 189 -38.61 -33.19 -11.52
N ASP A 190 -39.16 -34.20 -10.86
CA ASP A 190 -39.53 -35.47 -11.48
C ASP A 190 -40.69 -35.29 -12.47
N TYR A 191 -41.75 -34.60 -12.05
CA TYR A 191 -42.90 -34.32 -12.91
C TYR A 191 -42.48 -33.53 -14.15
N ALA A 192 -41.67 -32.47 -13.97
CA ALA A 192 -41.13 -31.69 -15.08
C ALA A 192 -40.22 -32.52 -16.02
N ARG A 193 -39.42 -33.44 -15.47
CA ARG A 193 -38.60 -34.38 -16.26
C ARG A 193 -39.50 -35.31 -17.10
N ARG A 194 -40.60 -35.80 -16.56
CA ARG A 194 -41.58 -36.62 -17.29
C ARG A 194 -42.34 -35.83 -18.35
N LEU A 195 -42.73 -34.58 -18.07
CA LEU A 195 -43.32 -33.65 -19.05
C LEU A 195 -42.39 -33.43 -20.25
N LYS A 196 -41.11 -33.18 -19.98
CA LYS A 196 -40.11 -33.00 -21.05
C LYS A 196 -39.96 -34.26 -21.90
N LYS A 197 -39.97 -35.45 -21.28
CA LYS A 197 -39.92 -36.75 -21.99
C LYS A 197 -41.15 -36.99 -22.87
N SER A 198 -42.33 -36.49 -22.50
CA SER A 198 -43.57 -36.63 -23.30
C SER A 198 -43.75 -35.55 -24.38
N GLY A 199 -42.77 -34.65 -24.52
CA GLY A 199 -42.74 -33.57 -25.50
C GLY A 199 -43.42 -32.27 -25.05
N LEU A 200 -43.99 -32.23 -23.85
CA LEU A 200 -44.65 -31.05 -23.28
C LEU A 200 -43.64 -30.06 -22.68
N LYS A 201 -44.06 -28.80 -22.56
CA LYS A 201 -43.22 -27.69 -22.06
C LYS A 201 -43.67 -27.20 -20.68
N VAL A 202 -42.72 -26.67 -19.92
CA VAL A 202 -42.96 -25.95 -18.68
C VAL A 202 -42.78 -24.46 -18.94
N TYR A 203 -43.78 -23.66 -18.61
CA TYR A 203 -43.81 -22.22 -18.85
C TYR A 203 -43.83 -21.42 -17.56
N TYR A 204 -42.95 -20.44 -17.46
CA TYR A 204 -43.05 -19.35 -16.50
C TYR A 204 -43.77 -18.17 -17.17
N TYR A 205 -44.84 -17.68 -16.55
CA TYR A 205 -45.65 -16.59 -17.08
C TYR A 205 -45.71 -15.42 -16.09
N SER A 206 -45.03 -14.31 -16.41
CA SER A 206 -44.77 -13.24 -15.43
C SER A 206 -45.95 -12.30 -15.17
N LYS A 207 -46.98 -12.32 -16.03
CA LYS A 207 -48.18 -11.48 -15.87
C LYS A 207 -49.08 -11.96 -14.73
N SER A 208 -49.15 -13.28 -14.53
CA SER A 208 -49.83 -13.87 -13.37
C SER A 208 -48.92 -13.76 -12.15
N ILE A 209 -49.40 -13.19 -11.05
CA ILE A 209 -48.60 -12.91 -9.85
C ILE A 209 -49.21 -13.58 -8.63
N VAL A 210 -48.38 -14.33 -7.90
CA VAL A 210 -48.75 -14.99 -6.64
C VAL A 210 -47.70 -14.69 -5.59
N ASP A 211 -48.12 -14.08 -4.48
CA ASP A 211 -47.21 -13.85 -3.35
C ASP A 211 -47.02 -15.18 -2.59
N HIS A 212 -45.79 -15.48 -2.18
CA HIS A 212 -45.46 -16.75 -1.50
C HIS A 212 -44.53 -16.50 -0.30
N ILE A 213 -44.99 -16.88 0.90
CA ILE A 213 -44.29 -16.59 2.16
C ILE A 213 -43.04 -17.49 2.35
N HIS A 214 -42.95 -18.59 1.61
CA HIS A 214 -41.85 -19.55 1.53
C HIS A 214 -41.60 -20.35 2.83
N GLY A 215 -41.88 -21.65 2.75
CA GLY A 215 -41.41 -22.63 3.74
C GLY A 215 -42.21 -22.67 5.04
N ALA A 216 -43.46 -22.18 5.06
CA ALA A 216 -44.29 -22.17 6.26
C ALA A 216 -44.62 -23.59 6.77
N SER A 217 -45.04 -24.49 5.88
CA SER A 217 -45.43 -25.88 6.20
C SER A 217 -44.23 -26.81 6.46
N GLY A 218 -43.00 -26.30 6.31
CA GLY A 218 -41.76 -27.03 6.55
C GLY A 218 -41.02 -26.63 7.82
N LYS A 219 -41.47 -25.65 8.61
CA LYS A 219 -40.69 -25.14 9.74
C LYS A 219 -40.47 -26.18 10.85
N ASP A 220 -41.48 -26.99 11.16
CA ASP A 220 -41.49 -27.82 12.38
C ASP A 220 -41.16 -29.31 12.14
N LEU A 221 -40.91 -29.72 10.90
CA LEU A 221 -40.65 -31.12 10.56
C LEU A 221 -39.25 -31.64 10.97
N VAL A 222 -38.26 -30.75 11.15
CA VAL A 222 -36.84 -31.01 11.49
C VAL A 222 -36.25 -29.67 11.95
N GLU A 223 -35.36 -29.67 12.95
CA GLU A 223 -34.62 -28.49 13.41
C GLU A 223 -34.00 -27.66 12.28
N LYS A 224 -33.97 -26.34 12.47
CA LYS A 224 -33.59 -25.33 11.46
C LYS A 224 -32.21 -25.58 10.81
N GLY A 225 -31.25 -26.15 11.55
CA GLY A 225 -29.91 -26.50 11.04
C GLY A 225 -29.84 -27.79 10.20
N ASN A 226 -30.89 -28.62 10.23
CA ASN A 226 -30.94 -29.95 9.63
C ASN A 226 -31.96 -30.09 8.50
N GLN A 227 -32.56 -28.98 8.04
CA GLN A 227 -33.60 -28.99 7.00
C GLN A 227 -33.14 -29.67 5.69
N TRP A 228 -31.85 -29.58 5.35
CA TRP A 228 -31.26 -30.25 4.18
C TRP A 228 -31.38 -31.78 4.22
N ARG A 229 -31.47 -32.39 5.42
CA ARG A 229 -31.59 -33.85 5.57
C ARG A 229 -32.88 -34.39 4.96
N ARG A 230 -33.92 -33.55 4.83
CA ARG A 230 -35.19 -33.91 4.18
C ARG A 230 -35.06 -34.10 2.67
N LEU A 231 -34.08 -33.46 2.06
CA LEU A 231 -33.81 -33.57 0.62
C LEU A 231 -33.06 -34.87 0.28
N ILE A 232 -32.39 -35.51 1.26
CA ILE A 232 -31.52 -36.67 1.01
C ILE A 232 -32.30 -37.86 0.43
N PRO A 233 -33.42 -38.33 1.02
CA PRO A 233 -34.14 -39.49 0.51
C PRO A 233 -34.66 -39.23 -0.91
N SER A 234 -35.32 -38.10 -1.13
CA SER A 234 -35.86 -37.69 -2.43
C SER A 234 -34.76 -37.50 -3.49
N SER A 235 -33.61 -36.94 -3.12
CA SER A 235 -32.46 -36.79 -4.01
C SER A 235 -31.84 -38.13 -4.40
N LYS A 236 -31.76 -39.10 -3.47
CA LYS A 236 -31.32 -40.48 -3.77
C LYS A 236 -32.29 -41.19 -4.72
N ILE A 237 -33.59 -40.97 -4.58
CA ILE A 237 -34.61 -41.50 -5.52
C ILE A 237 -34.43 -40.86 -6.91
N TYR A 238 -34.24 -39.54 -6.97
CA TYR A 238 -34.16 -38.80 -8.24
C TYR A 238 -32.88 -39.10 -9.04
N HIS A 239 -31.72 -39.16 -8.36
CA HIS A 239 -30.40 -39.33 -8.99
C HIS A 239 -29.82 -40.75 -8.93
N GLY A 240 -30.26 -41.58 -7.99
CA GLY A 240 -29.55 -42.79 -7.58
C GLY A 240 -28.45 -42.51 -6.54
N VAL A 241 -28.09 -43.52 -5.74
CA VAL A 241 -27.17 -43.38 -4.59
C VAL A 241 -25.79 -42.88 -4.99
N LEU A 242 -25.20 -43.46 -6.04
CA LEU A 242 -23.85 -43.08 -6.52
C LEU A 242 -23.80 -41.60 -6.95
N MET A 243 -24.74 -41.20 -7.81
CA MET A 243 -24.76 -39.85 -8.37
C MET A 243 -25.09 -38.80 -7.29
N HIS A 244 -25.97 -39.13 -6.35
CA HIS A 244 -26.23 -38.30 -5.17
C HIS A 244 -24.96 -38.06 -4.34
N SER A 245 -24.17 -39.11 -4.08
CA SER A 245 -22.91 -38.98 -3.33
C SER A 245 -21.89 -38.10 -4.05
N LEU A 246 -21.75 -38.24 -5.38
CA LEU A 246 -20.86 -37.40 -6.19
C LEU A 246 -21.30 -35.93 -6.18
N ILE A 247 -22.58 -35.66 -6.38
CA ILE A 247 -23.14 -34.29 -6.34
C ILE A 247 -22.89 -33.68 -4.96
N ASN A 248 -23.18 -34.40 -3.87
CA ASN A 248 -22.95 -33.90 -2.52
C ASN A 248 -21.48 -33.62 -2.23
N PHE A 249 -20.56 -34.47 -2.72
CA PHE A 249 -19.13 -34.20 -2.60
C PHE A 249 -18.75 -32.89 -3.29
N VAL A 250 -19.26 -32.64 -4.50
CA VAL A 250 -19.03 -31.38 -5.23
C VAL A 250 -19.60 -30.17 -4.49
N LEU A 251 -20.83 -30.26 -4.01
CA LEU A 251 -21.48 -29.20 -3.22
C LEU A 251 -20.67 -28.88 -1.95
N TRP A 252 -20.33 -29.92 -1.17
CA TRP A 252 -19.57 -29.79 0.06
C TRP A 252 -18.18 -29.19 -0.19
N SER A 253 -17.43 -29.74 -1.14
CA SER A 253 -16.09 -29.27 -1.46
C SER A 253 -16.10 -27.86 -2.07
N GLY A 254 -17.07 -27.53 -2.91
CA GLY A 254 -17.18 -26.18 -3.46
C GLY A 254 -17.60 -25.13 -2.42
N GLN A 255 -18.47 -25.47 -1.47
CA GLN A 255 -18.81 -24.57 -0.37
C GLN A 255 -17.63 -24.36 0.59
N LYS A 256 -16.81 -25.40 0.84
CA LYS A 256 -15.66 -25.32 1.75
C LYS A 256 -14.39 -24.76 1.09
N LEU A 257 -14.15 -25.05 -0.18
CA LEU A 257 -12.89 -24.82 -0.89
C LEU A 257 -13.08 -24.10 -2.25
N GLY A 258 -14.27 -23.62 -2.60
CA GLY A 258 -14.61 -23.16 -3.95
C GLY A 258 -13.67 -22.10 -4.54
N GLY A 259 -13.13 -21.20 -3.71
CA GLY A 259 -12.13 -20.23 -4.15
C GLY A 259 -10.73 -20.82 -4.41
N LEU A 260 -10.39 -21.94 -3.76
CA LEU A 260 -9.08 -22.61 -3.84
C LEU A 260 -9.01 -23.66 -4.95
N ILE A 261 -10.12 -24.34 -5.26
CA ILE A 261 -10.14 -25.44 -6.24
C ILE A 261 -9.59 -25.01 -7.62
N PRO A 262 -10.00 -23.87 -8.21
CA PRO A 262 -9.43 -23.43 -9.49
C PRO A 262 -7.93 -23.14 -9.42
N ILE A 263 -7.44 -22.64 -8.28
CA ILE A 263 -6.02 -22.33 -8.07
C ILE A 263 -5.21 -23.63 -7.95
N LEU A 264 -5.71 -24.61 -7.20
CA LEU A 264 -5.08 -25.92 -7.08
C LEU A 264 -5.04 -26.66 -8.42
N LEU A 265 -6.13 -26.62 -9.19
CA LEU A 265 -6.18 -27.17 -10.55
C LEU A 265 -5.17 -26.46 -11.45
N LEU A 266 -5.10 -25.13 -11.40
CA LEU A 266 -4.11 -24.37 -12.15
C LEU A 266 -2.68 -24.78 -11.79
N ILE A 267 -2.35 -24.86 -10.49
CA ILE A 267 -1.03 -25.30 -10.03
C ILE A 267 -0.71 -26.68 -10.59
N LEU A 268 -1.63 -27.64 -10.49
CA LEU A 268 -1.46 -28.99 -11.02
C LEU A 268 -1.17 -28.98 -12.53
N LEU A 269 -1.90 -28.17 -13.31
CA LEU A 269 -1.73 -28.07 -14.75
C LEU A 269 -0.38 -27.48 -15.18
N ILE A 270 0.25 -26.65 -14.35
CA ILE A 270 1.52 -25.99 -14.69
C ILE A 270 2.76 -26.73 -14.17
N VAL A 271 2.61 -27.72 -13.28
CA VAL A 271 3.75 -28.53 -12.77
C VAL A 271 4.69 -29.01 -13.88
N PRO A 272 4.22 -29.52 -15.04
CA PRO A 272 5.10 -29.99 -16.10
C PRO A 272 6.07 -28.93 -16.65
N THR A 273 5.77 -27.63 -16.49
CA THR A 273 6.64 -26.53 -16.96
C THR A 273 7.89 -26.34 -16.10
N PHE A 274 7.88 -26.79 -14.84
CA PHE A 274 9.01 -26.61 -13.91
C PHE A 274 9.42 -27.87 -13.15
N TYR A 275 8.77 -29.03 -13.37
CA TYR A 275 9.07 -30.24 -12.60
C TYR A 275 10.55 -30.66 -12.69
N LYS A 276 11.20 -30.41 -13.83
CA LYS A 276 12.64 -30.68 -14.02
C LYS A 276 13.53 -29.87 -13.07
N LEU A 277 13.07 -28.72 -12.57
CA LEU A 277 13.79 -27.91 -11.58
C LEU A 277 13.71 -28.48 -10.17
N SER A 278 12.80 -29.41 -9.89
CA SER A 278 12.62 -30.00 -8.56
C SER A 278 13.61 -31.12 -8.25
N GLN A 279 14.38 -31.60 -9.23
CA GLN A 279 15.37 -32.65 -9.03
C GLN A 279 16.68 -32.10 -8.41
N PRO A 280 17.48 -32.93 -7.70
CA PRO A 280 18.79 -32.55 -7.17
C PRO A 280 19.78 -32.18 -8.28
N GLY A 281 20.75 -31.31 -7.98
CA GLY A 281 21.74 -30.80 -8.95
C GLY A 281 21.33 -29.47 -9.59
N PHE A 282 22.02 -29.09 -10.66
CA PHE A 282 21.89 -27.78 -11.32
C PHE A 282 22.05 -27.91 -12.84
N PHE A 283 21.80 -26.84 -13.60
CA PHE A 283 21.90 -26.85 -15.06
C PHE A 283 22.59 -25.58 -15.59
N PRO A 284 23.38 -25.69 -16.67
CA PRO A 284 24.02 -24.54 -17.28
C PRO A 284 23.00 -23.68 -18.05
N MET A 285 23.20 -22.36 -18.01
CA MET A 285 22.39 -21.36 -18.71
C MET A 285 23.30 -20.25 -19.28
N HIS A 286 22.81 -19.41 -20.19
CA HIS A 286 23.63 -18.32 -20.77
C HIS A 286 24.05 -17.30 -19.70
N ASP A 287 23.10 -16.83 -18.89
CA ASP A 287 23.31 -15.93 -17.74
C ASP A 287 23.45 -16.76 -16.46
N ASP A 288 24.46 -17.63 -16.40
CA ASP A 288 24.73 -18.51 -15.24
C ASP A 288 25.44 -17.76 -14.10
N LEU A 289 24.81 -16.66 -13.67
CA LEU A 289 25.24 -15.77 -12.59
C LEU A 289 24.23 -15.71 -11.44
N GLN A 290 23.11 -16.43 -11.55
CA GLN A 290 22.01 -16.28 -10.59
C GLN A 290 22.43 -16.68 -9.17
N ALA A 291 23.17 -17.79 -9.02
CA ALA A 291 23.67 -18.25 -7.73
C ALA A 291 24.70 -17.25 -7.14
N PHE A 292 25.63 -16.77 -7.96
CA PHE A 292 26.57 -15.70 -7.59
C PHE A 292 25.86 -14.43 -7.11
N ARG A 293 24.80 -13.99 -7.81
CA ARG A 293 24.04 -12.79 -7.43
C ARG A 293 23.32 -12.97 -6.09
N VAL A 294 22.80 -14.16 -5.80
CA VAL A 294 22.24 -14.47 -4.48
C VAL A 294 23.34 -14.44 -3.41
N TYR A 295 24.50 -15.02 -3.70
CA TYR A 295 25.68 -15.01 -2.82
C TYR A 295 26.17 -13.58 -2.49
N GLU A 296 26.35 -12.72 -3.50
CA GLU A 296 26.74 -11.32 -3.29
C GLU A 296 25.67 -10.51 -2.56
N MET A 297 24.40 -10.74 -2.88
CA MET A 297 23.28 -10.09 -2.16
C MET A 297 23.29 -10.51 -0.69
N GLU A 298 23.53 -11.77 -0.38
CA GLU A 298 23.61 -12.22 1.00
C GLU A 298 24.79 -11.57 1.75
N LYS A 299 25.96 -11.41 1.13
CA LYS A 299 27.08 -10.66 1.73
C LYS A 299 26.66 -9.24 2.10
N CYS A 300 25.97 -8.55 1.20
CA CYS A 300 25.38 -7.25 1.49
C CYS A 300 24.43 -7.31 2.70
N PHE A 301 23.59 -8.33 2.82
CA PHE A 301 22.70 -8.51 3.98
C PHE A 301 23.46 -8.75 5.28
N VAL A 302 24.44 -9.66 5.28
CA VAL A 302 25.29 -9.98 6.45
C VAL A 302 25.96 -8.72 6.97
N ASP A 303 26.50 -7.91 6.06
CA ASP A 303 27.17 -6.67 6.40
C ASP A 303 26.19 -5.51 6.62
N PHE A 304 24.86 -5.71 6.55
CA PHE A 304 23.83 -4.68 6.67
C PHE A 304 23.95 -3.54 5.64
N GLN A 305 24.47 -3.82 4.46
CA GLN A 305 24.45 -2.93 3.31
C GLN A 305 23.08 -3.02 2.61
N ILE A 306 22.09 -2.29 3.14
CA ILE A 306 20.74 -2.22 2.58
C ILE A 306 20.43 -0.74 2.21
N PRO A 307 20.17 -0.42 0.93
CA PRO A 307 20.19 -1.33 -0.22
C PRO A 307 21.62 -1.80 -0.57
N CYS A 308 21.75 -3.02 -1.13
CA CYS A 308 23.02 -3.53 -1.64
C CYS A 308 23.46 -2.66 -2.82
N ARG A 309 24.67 -2.09 -2.76
CA ARG A 309 25.21 -1.14 -3.76
C ARG A 309 26.53 -1.56 -4.37
N TRP A 310 27.32 -2.32 -3.64
CA TRP A 310 28.67 -2.74 -3.96
C TRP A 310 28.75 -4.23 -3.70
N VAL A 311 29.24 -4.99 -4.68
CA VAL A 311 29.43 -6.42 -4.57
C VAL A 311 30.93 -6.69 -4.55
N PRO A 312 31.50 -7.24 -3.45
CA PRO A 312 32.94 -7.28 -3.24
C PRO A 312 33.69 -8.27 -4.14
N ASP A 313 33.08 -9.37 -4.55
CA ASP A 313 33.82 -10.42 -5.28
C ASP A 313 33.76 -10.21 -6.80
N ALA A 314 32.76 -9.49 -7.29
CA ALA A 314 32.63 -9.24 -8.71
C ALA A 314 33.82 -8.46 -9.28
N GLY A 315 34.15 -8.67 -10.55
CA GLY A 315 35.28 -7.98 -11.19
C GLY A 315 36.62 -8.54 -10.74
N TYR A 316 36.72 -9.86 -10.66
CA TYR A 316 37.89 -10.60 -10.19
C TYR A 316 38.35 -10.22 -8.77
N GLN A 317 37.38 -9.97 -7.87
CA GLN A 317 37.55 -9.56 -6.47
C GLN A 317 37.99 -8.12 -6.21
N TYR A 318 37.97 -7.27 -7.23
CA TYR A 318 38.14 -5.82 -7.05
C TYR A 318 36.83 -5.12 -6.64
N GLY A 319 35.69 -5.79 -6.83
CA GLY A 319 34.34 -5.33 -6.50
C GLY A 319 33.81 -4.22 -7.41
N TYR A 320 32.51 -4.17 -7.67
CA TYR A 320 31.91 -3.10 -8.49
C TYR A 320 30.42 -2.88 -8.13
N PRO A 321 29.77 -1.80 -8.61
CA PRO A 321 28.45 -1.38 -8.13
C PRO A 321 27.26 -2.09 -8.82
N GLN A 322 27.23 -3.43 -8.81
CA GLN A 322 26.28 -4.21 -9.61
C GLN A 322 24.81 -3.84 -9.37
N PHE A 323 24.35 -3.88 -8.12
CA PHE A 323 22.93 -3.65 -7.77
C PHE A 323 22.51 -2.16 -7.79
N ASN A 324 23.40 -1.24 -8.17
CA ASN A 324 23.01 0.12 -8.54
C ASN A 324 22.38 0.16 -9.94
N TYR A 325 22.72 -0.80 -10.81
CA TYR A 325 22.29 -0.82 -12.22
C TYR A 325 21.54 -2.11 -12.59
N TYR A 326 21.84 -3.22 -11.92
CA TYR A 326 21.18 -4.50 -12.11
C TYR A 326 20.01 -4.68 -11.10
N PRO A 327 18.84 -5.18 -11.54
CA PRO A 327 17.65 -5.25 -10.69
C PRO A 327 17.80 -6.15 -9.45
N PRO A 328 17.48 -5.67 -8.24
CA PRO A 328 17.79 -6.41 -7.02
C PRO A 328 16.66 -7.29 -6.45
N LEU A 329 15.39 -7.13 -6.85
CA LEU A 329 14.25 -7.73 -6.12
C LEU A 329 14.29 -9.28 -6.00
N PRO A 330 14.52 -10.07 -7.06
CA PRO A 330 14.56 -11.52 -6.93
C PRO A 330 15.68 -12.01 -5.99
N TYR A 331 16.81 -11.30 -5.97
CA TYR A 331 17.96 -11.65 -5.14
C TYR A 331 17.78 -11.25 -3.68
N TYR A 332 17.00 -10.20 -3.40
CA TYR A 332 16.54 -9.90 -2.04
C TYR A 332 15.76 -11.09 -1.45
N ILE A 333 14.89 -11.71 -2.26
CA ILE A 333 14.12 -12.89 -1.86
C ILE A 333 15.05 -14.11 -1.75
N GLY A 334 15.96 -14.29 -2.72
CA GLY A 334 16.94 -15.38 -2.71
C GLY A 334 17.84 -15.36 -1.47
N ALA A 335 18.39 -14.19 -1.11
CA ALA A 335 19.20 -14.04 0.10
C ALA A 335 18.41 -14.44 1.36
N GLY A 336 17.12 -14.09 1.43
CA GLY A 336 16.23 -14.51 2.51
C GLY A 336 16.02 -16.04 2.57
N LEU A 337 15.83 -16.69 1.42
CA LEU A 337 15.69 -18.15 1.31
C LEU A 337 16.97 -18.88 1.74
N HIS A 338 18.13 -18.38 1.34
CA HIS A 338 19.40 -18.98 1.77
C HIS A 338 19.59 -18.89 3.28
N ARG A 339 19.20 -17.77 3.90
CA ARG A 339 19.28 -17.58 5.35
C ARG A 339 18.40 -18.50 6.19
N VAL A 340 17.37 -19.12 5.60
CA VAL A 340 16.58 -20.17 6.26
C VAL A 340 17.15 -21.58 6.03
N GLY A 341 18.35 -21.69 5.45
CA GLY A 341 19.10 -22.95 5.32
C GLY A 341 19.02 -23.62 3.95
N ILE A 342 18.50 -22.95 2.92
CA ILE A 342 18.37 -23.50 1.56
C ILE A 342 19.66 -23.25 0.77
N GLN A 343 20.20 -24.24 0.06
CA GLN A 343 21.40 -24.08 -0.79
C GLN A 343 21.21 -23.00 -1.88
N TYR A 344 22.29 -22.39 -2.38
CA TYR A 344 22.22 -21.33 -3.39
C TYR A 344 21.66 -21.84 -4.72
N ILE A 345 22.11 -23.01 -5.18
CA ILE A 345 21.58 -23.64 -6.41
C ILE A 345 20.09 -23.96 -6.29
N ASP A 346 19.63 -24.43 -5.12
CA ASP A 346 18.22 -24.71 -4.85
C ASP A 346 17.41 -23.43 -4.74
N THR A 347 17.98 -22.39 -4.14
CA THR A 347 17.38 -21.06 -4.07
C THR A 347 17.08 -20.53 -5.47
N VAL A 348 18.03 -20.63 -6.41
CA VAL A 348 17.81 -20.22 -7.81
C VAL A 348 16.68 -21.03 -8.46
N LYS A 349 16.65 -22.36 -8.29
CA LYS A 349 15.57 -23.22 -8.81
C LYS A 349 14.21 -22.83 -8.22
N ILE A 350 14.13 -22.57 -6.92
CA ILE A 350 12.91 -22.10 -6.24
C ILE A 350 12.46 -20.75 -6.79
N LEU A 351 13.36 -19.80 -7.06
CA LEU A 351 13.01 -18.51 -7.65
C LEU A 351 12.41 -18.67 -9.06
N PHE A 352 12.91 -19.61 -9.88
CA PHE A 352 12.28 -19.92 -11.18
C PHE A 352 10.92 -20.61 -11.01
N ILE A 353 10.78 -21.58 -10.11
CA ILE A 353 9.50 -22.25 -9.83
C ILE A 353 8.46 -21.21 -9.34
N ALA A 354 8.85 -20.33 -8.42
CA ALA A 354 8.02 -19.26 -7.91
C ALA A 354 7.59 -18.31 -9.04
N GLY A 355 8.48 -17.99 -9.98
CA GLY A 355 8.13 -17.15 -11.14
C GLY A 355 7.05 -17.75 -12.03
N TYR A 356 7.06 -19.08 -12.26
CA TYR A 356 5.98 -19.77 -12.98
C TYR A 356 4.66 -19.73 -12.22
N ILE A 357 4.68 -20.11 -10.93
CA ILE A 357 3.49 -20.16 -10.09
C ILE A 357 2.85 -18.78 -9.95
N LEU A 358 3.65 -17.77 -9.61
CA LEU A 358 3.17 -16.40 -9.43
C LEU A 358 2.65 -15.81 -10.74
N SER A 359 3.31 -16.05 -11.87
CA SER A 359 2.82 -15.63 -13.19
C SER A 359 1.46 -16.25 -13.52
N ALA A 360 1.28 -17.54 -13.25
CA ALA A 360 0.02 -18.23 -13.49
C ALA A 360 -1.10 -17.68 -12.60
N ILE A 361 -0.83 -17.47 -11.31
CA ILE A 361 -1.81 -16.95 -10.34
C ILE A 361 -2.21 -15.52 -10.67
N THR A 362 -1.27 -14.62 -10.95
CA THR A 362 -1.59 -13.23 -11.28
C THR A 362 -2.38 -13.14 -12.58
N MET A 363 -2.04 -13.96 -13.57
CA MET A 363 -2.81 -14.06 -14.82
C MET A 363 -4.22 -14.64 -14.59
N TYR A 364 -4.34 -15.68 -13.77
CA TYR A 364 -5.63 -16.22 -13.32
C TYR A 364 -6.49 -15.15 -12.65
N MET A 365 -5.93 -14.36 -11.74
CA MET A 365 -6.64 -13.27 -11.06
C MET A 365 -7.17 -12.23 -12.04
N LEU A 366 -6.36 -11.83 -13.02
CA LEU A 366 -6.77 -10.90 -14.09
C LEU A 366 -7.92 -11.50 -14.92
N ALA A 367 -7.72 -12.67 -15.52
CA ALA A 367 -8.67 -13.27 -16.44
C ALA A 367 -9.97 -13.69 -15.75
N SER A 368 -9.91 -14.34 -14.59
CA SER A 368 -11.10 -14.73 -13.83
C SER A 368 -11.96 -13.53 -13.45
N THR A 369 -11.32 -12.42 -13.05
CA THR A 369 -12.02 -11.18 -12.71
C THR A 369 -12.60 -10.49 -13.96
N LEU A 370 -11.82 -10.39 -15.04
CA LEU A 370 -12.22 -9.68 -16.26
C LEU A 370 -13.43 -10.34 -16.93
N PHE A 371 -13.43 -11.68 -17.02
CA PHE A 371 -14.48 -12.46 -17.68
C PHE A 371 -15.54 -13.01 -16.73
N LYS A 372 -15.41 -12.77 -15.42
CA LYS A 372 -16.27 -13.35 -14.36
C LYS A 372 -16.41 -14.87 -14.50
N SER A 373 -15.28 -15.55 -14.70
CA SER A 373 -15.24 -17.00 -14.88
C SER A 373 -13.91 -17.57 -14.41
N SER A 374 -13.95 -18.37 -13.34
CA SER A 374 -12.76 -19.06 -12.81
C SER A 374 -12.16 -20.01 -13.84
N TRP A 375 -13.00 -20.69 -14.63
CA TRP A 375 -12.54 -21.56 -15.73
C TRP A 375 -11.69 -20.83 -16.78
N ILE A 376 -12.16 -19.68 -17.28
CA ILE A 376 -11.37 -18.87 -18.21
C ILE A 376 -10.06 -18.42 -17.55
N GLY A 377 -10.11 -18.09 -16.26
CA GLY A 377 -8.92 -17.83 -15.46
C GLY A 377 -7.90 -18.97 -15.47
N VAL A 378 -8.34 -20.22 -15.26
CA VAL A 378 -7.48 -21.41 -15.24
C VAL A 378 -6.84 -21.64 -16.61
N VAL A 379 -7.64 -21.60 -17.68
CA VAL A 379 -7.15 -21.83 -19.05
C VAL A 379 -6.10 -20.78 -19.44
N VAL A 380 -6.40 -19.50 -19.19
CA VAL A 380 -5.50 -18.39 -19.54
C VAL A 380 -4.26 -18.38 -18.65
N GLY A 381 -4.39 -18.70 -17.36
CA GLY A 381 -3.26 -18.84 -16.44
C GLY A 381 -2.32 -19.97 -16.84
N ALA A 382 -2.85 -21.13 -17.22
CA ALA A 382 -2.05 -22.27 -17.68
C ALA A 382 -1.36 -21.93 -19.01
N LEU A 383 -2.09 -21.38 -19.98
CA LEU A 383 -1.52 -20.97 -21.27
C LEU A 383 -0.39 -19.95 -21.12
N TYR A 384 -0.47 -19.06 -20.12
CA TYR A 384 0.57 -18.08 -19.80
C TYR A 384 1.86 -18.69 -19.19
N THR A 385 1.89 -20.00 -18.94
CA THR A 385 3.12 -20.73 -18.55
C THR A 385 3.70 -21.54 -19.70
N TYR A 386 2.85 -22.16 -20.53
CA TYR A 386 3.23 -22.99 -21.68
C TYR A 386 3.58 -22.16 -22.92
N ILE A 387 4.52 -21.22 -22.78
CA ILE A 387 5.03 -20.43 -23.91
C ILE A 387 6.51 -20.78 -24.15
N PRO A 388 6.91 -21.07 -25.41
CA PRO A 388 8.29 -21.39 -25.73
C PRO A 388 9.30 -20.36 -25.23
N TYR A 389 8.99 -19.06 -25.37
CA TYR A 389 9.86 -17.98 -24.90
C TYR A 389 10.11 -18.00 -23.38
N LYS A 390 9.10 -18.32 -22.56
CA LYS A 390 9.30 -18.50 -21.11
C LYS A 390 10.23 -19.68 -20.81
N ALA A 391 10.12 -20.75 -21.58
CA ALA A 391 11.06 -21.86 -21.47
C ALA A 391 12.49 -21.42 -21.85
N VAL A 392 12.65 -20.56 -22.88
CA VAL A 392 13.95 -19.96 -23.21
C VAL A 392 14.49 -19.12 -22.06
N GLU A 393 13.67 -18.29 -21.43
CA GLU A 393 14.12 -17.46 -20.29
C GLU A 393 14.64 -18.30 -19.12
N VAL A 394 14.03 -19.46 -18.85
CA VAL A 394 14.43 -20.32 -17.72
C VAL A 394 15.52 -21.32 -18.10
N TYR A 395 15.31 -22.15 -19.11
CA TYR A 395 16.14 -23.32 -19.41
C TYR A 395 17.29 -23.07 -20.39
N VAL A 396 17.31 -21.90 -21.06
CA VAL A 396 18.36 -21.54 -22.01
C VAL A 396 19.13 -20.31 -21.52
N ARG A 397 18.42 -19.19 -21.34
CA ARG A 397 19.03 -17.90 -20.99
C ARG A 397 19.32 -17.76 -19.50
N GLY A 398 18.46 -18.28 -18.62
CA GLY A 398 18.57 -18.02 -17.20
C GLY A 398 18.22 -16.57 -16.80
N ALA A 399 17.41 -15.88 -17.60
CA ALA A 399 17.10 -14.46 -17.44
C ALA A 399 16.06 -14.21 -16.32
N LEU A 400 16.45 -14.50 -15.06
CA LEU A 400 15.56 -14.51 -13.90
C LEU A 400 14.78 -13.20 -13.71
N SER A 401 15.45 -12.05 -13.85
CA SER A 401 14.84 -10.73 -13.73
C SER A 401 13.78 -10.46 -14.81
N GLU A 402 14.02 -10.87 -16.06
CA GLU A 402 13.07 -10.66 -17.17
C GLU A 402 11.84 -11.55 -16.98
N PHE A 403 12.10 -12.81 -16.60
CA PHE A 403 11.07 -13.79 -16.29
C PHE A 403 10.16 -13.36 -15.12
N TRP A 404 10.73 -12.83 -14.03
CA TRP A 404 9.96 -12.32 -12.89
C TRP A 404 9.15 -11.07 -13.23
N ALA A 405 9.62 -10.21 -14.16
CA ALA A 405 8.88 -9.03 -14.57
C ALA A 405 7.47 -9.38 -15.10
N GLN A 406 7.35 -10.55 -15.75
CA GLN A 406 6.11 -11.06 -16.33
C GLN A 406 5.05 -11.45 -15.27
N ILE A 407 5.41 -11.57 -13.98
CA ILE A 407 4.45 -11.73 -12.88
C ILE A 407 3.60 -10.46 -12.73
N PHE A 408 4.23 -9.30 -12.89
CA PHE A 408 3.65 -8.00 -12.57
C PHE A 408 2.79 -7.43 -13.70
N PHE A 409 2.94 -7.89 -14.95
CA PHE A 409 2.09 -7.46 -16.06
C PHE A 409 0.59 -7.71 -15.79
N PRO A 410 0.15 -8.96 -15.55
CA PRO A 410 -1.24 -9.23 -15.22
C PRO A 410 -1.65 -8.60 -13.88
N LEU A 411 -0.76 -8.50 -12.89
CA LEU A 411 -1.07 -7.91 -11.59
C LEU A 411 -1.36 -6.40 -11.70
N ILE A 412 -0.59 -5.67 -12.49
CA ILE A 412 -0.81 -4.25 -12.79
C ILE A 412 -2.13 -4.07 -13.55
N PHE A 413 -2.40 -4.89 -14.57
CA PHE A 413 -3.68 -4.84 -15.29
C PHE A 413 -4.87 -5.12 -14.36
N TRP A 414 -4.74 -6.12 -13.48
CA TRP A 414 -5.78 -6.49 -12.53
C TRP A 414 -6.01 -5.41 -11.46
N THR A 415 -4.95 -4.84 -10.91
CA THR A 415 -5.05 -3.77 -9.91
C THR A 415 -5.63 -2.49 -10.51
N ILE A 416 -5.24 -2.10 -11.73
CA ILE A 416 -5.89 -0.99 -12.47
C ILE A 416 -7.38 -1.29 -12.64
N TYR A 417 -7.75 -2.47 -13.14
CA TYR A 417 -9.15 -2.85 -13.34
C TYR A 417 -9.95 -2.77 -12.02
N LYS A 418 -9.43 -3.35 -10.93
CA LYS A 418 -10.09 -3.34 -9.61
C LYS A 418 -10.16 -1.94 -9.01
N LEU A 419 -9.12 -1.11 -9.18
CA LEU A 419 -9.09 0.27 -8.70
C LEU A 419 -10.16 1.11 -9.42
N MET A 420 -10.29 0.96 -10.74
CA MET A 420 -11.30 1.69 -11.53
C MET A 420 -12.73 1.28 -11.14
N ARG A 421 -12.98 -0.03 -10.97
CA ARG A 421 -14.33 -0.53 -10.60
C ARG A 421 -14.73 -0.25 -9.16
N ASN A 422 -13.80 -0.33 -8.21
CA ASN A 422 -14.13 -0.31 -6.78
C ASN A 422 -13.69 0.97 -6.06
N GLY A 423 -12.74 1.73 -6.60
CA GLY A 423 -12.21 2.96 -6.00
C GLY A 423 -11.51 2.81 -4.64
N LYS A 424 -11.30 1.59 -4.13
CA LYS A 424 -10.77 1.35 -2.77
C LYS A 424 -9.27 1.63 -2.68
N MET A 425 -8.84 2.25 -1.57
CA MET A 425 -7.43 2.61 -1.30
C MET A 425 -6.48 1.40 -1.38
N LYS A 426 -6.92 0.21 -0.94
CA LYS A 426 -6.09 -1.00 -1.05
C LYS A 426 -5.59 -1.27 -2.47
N TYR A 427 -6.37 -0.97 -3.51
CA TYR A 427 -5.97 -1.22 -4.90
C TYR A 427 -5.01 -0.15 -5.43
N LEU A 428 -5.04 1.07 -4.88
CA LEU A 428 -4.03 2.10 -5.11
C LEU A 428 -2.68 1.63 -4.56
N LEU A 429 -2.67 1.14 -3.31
CA LEU A 429 -1.46 0.59 -2.69
C LEU A 429 -0.92 -0.60 -3.47
N TRP A 430 -1.78 -1.56 -3.85
CA TRP A 430 -1.37 -2.70 -4.65
C TRP A 430 -0.84 -2.31 -6.02
N LEU A 431 -1.42 -1.31 -6.69
CA LEU A 431 -0.90 -0.81 -7.96
C LEU A 431 0.49 -0.16 -7.78
N GLY A 432 0.66 0.70 -6.77
CA GLY A 432 1.95 1.32 -6.46
C GLY A 432 3.03 0.28 -6.12
N VAL A 433 2.73 -0.68 -5.26
CA VAL A 433 3.65 -1.78 -4.93
C VAL A 433 3.99 -2.63 -6.17
N SER A 434 3.00 -2.93 -7.02
CA SER A 434 3.23 -3.72 -8.24
C SER A 434 4.14 -2.98 -9.24
N ILE A 435 3.98 -1.67 -9.39
CA ILE A 435 4.86 -0.84 -10.22
C ILE A 435 6.27 -0.79 -9.63
N ALA A 436 6.38 -0.61 -8.31
CA ALA A 436 7.68 -0.62 -7.63
C ALA A 436 8.41 -1.95 -7.80
N PHE A 437 7.69 -3.07 -7.64
CA PHE A 437 8.24 -4.41 -7.81
C PHE A 437 8.61 -4.71 -9.24
N LEU A 438 7.82 -4.27 -10.22
CA LEU A 438 8.22 -4.38 -11.62
C LEU A 438 9.53 -3.59 -11.87
N ALA A 439 9.63 -2.35 -11.37
CA ALA A 439 10.82 -1.52 -11.51
C ALA A 439 12.07 -2.10 -10.84
N THR A 440 11.96 -2.66 -9.64
CA THR A 440 13.08 -3.30 -8.94
C THR A 440 13.37 -4.73 -9.41
N THR A 441 12.50 -5.29 -10.24
CA THR A 441 12.71 -6.59 -10.90
C THR A 441 13.36 -6.45 -12.25
N HIS A 442 12.93 -5.48 -13.07
CA HIS A 442 13.52 -5.23 -14.38
C HIS A 442 13.13 -3.86 -14.95
N VAL A 443 14.05 -2.87 -14.88
CA VAL A 443 13.80 -1.49 -15.36
C VAL A 443 13.36 -1.45 -16.83
N LEU A 444 14.02 -2.21 -17.70
CA LEU A 444 13.69 -2.18 -19.14
C LEU A 444 12.26 -2.68 -19.41
N MET A 445 11.84 -3.80 -18.79
CA MET A 445 10.46 -4.27 -18.90
C MET A 445 9.46 -3.27 -18.32
N THR A 446 9.82 -2.52 -17.26
CA THR A 446 9.00 -1.41 -16.77
C THR A 446 8.79 -0.36 -17.84
N VAL A 447 9.87 0.10 -18.48
CA VAL A 447 9.80 1.14 -19.53
C VAL A 447 8.96 0.68 -20.73
N ILE A 448 9.07 -0.59 -21.13
CA ILE A 448 8.28 -1.14 -22.26
C ILE A 448 6.81 -1.34 -21.85
N PHE A 449 6.54 -1.80 -20.62
CA PHE A 449 5.19 -2.16 -20.18
C PHE A 449 4.34 -0.99 -19.67
N ILE A 450 4.95 0.04 -19.06
CA ILE A 450 4.20 1.20 -18.52
C ILE A 450 3.34 1.90 -19.58
N PRO A 451 3.80 2.14 -20.83
CA PRO A 451 2.93 2.68 -21.88
C PRO A 451 1.71 1.79 -22.16
N VAL A 452 1.88 0.47 -22.18
CA VAL A 452 0.79 -0.50 -22.38
C VAL A 452 -0.20 -0.47 -21.21
N ALA A 453 0.31 -0.43 -19.97
CA ALA A 453 -0.51 -0.24 -18.78
C ALA A 453 -1.22 1.13 -18.77
N GLY A 454 -0.60 2.16 -19.33
CA GLY A 454 -1.19 3.49 -19.53
C GLY A 454 -2.38 3.46 -20.49
N ILE A 455 -2.25 2.79 -21.64
CA ILE A 455 -3.37 2.61 -22.58
C ILE A 455 -4.52 1.82 -21.92
N TRP A 456 -4.20 0.77 -21.15
CA TRP A 456 -5.18 0.02 -20.36
C TRP A 456 -5.88 0.90 -19.32
N ALA A 457 -5.13 1.73 -18.59
CA ALA A 457 -5.68 2.68 -17.64
C ALA A 457 -6.59 3.72 -18.32
N ILE A 458 -6.17 4.30 -19.45
CA ILE A 458 -6.95 5.27 -20.22
C ILE A 458 -8.27 4.63 -20.69
N TYR A 459 -8.23 3.39 -21.19
CA TYR A 459 -9.45 2.67 -21.54
C TYR A 459 -10.42 2.60 -20.36
N TRP A 460 -9.98 2.15 -19.18
CA TRP A 460 -10.87 2.03 -18.02
C TRP A 460 -11.30 3.38 -17.44
N LEU A 461 -10.44 4.41 -17.49
CA LEU A 461 -10.80 5.77 -17.12
C LEU A 461 -11.92 6.30 -18.03
N TYR A 462 -11.79 6.15 -19.35
CA TYR A 462 -12.83 6.53 -20.29
C TYR A 462 -14.15 5.80 -19.99
N ARG A 463 -14.07 4.49 -19.67
CA ARG A 463 -15.24 3.67 -19.34
C ARG A 463 -15.92 4.07 -18.03
N GLU A 464 -15.16 4.51 -17.03
CA GLU A 464 -15.64 4.94 -15.72
C GLU A 464 -15.73 6.47 -15.59
N LYS A 465 -15.79 7.20 -16.72
CA LYS A 465 -15.94 8.67 -16.81
C LYS A 465 -14.88 9.43 -15.98
N TRP A 466 -13.63 9.02 -16.09
CA TRP A 466 -12.45 9.60 -15.41
C TRP A 466 -12.48 9.53 -13.89
N LYS A 467 -13.40 8.76 -13.30
CA LYS A 467 -13.44 8.50 -11.87
C LYS A 467 -12.14 7.79 -11.45
N ASN A 468 -11.53 8.25 -10.36
CA ASN A 468 -10.27 7.74 -9.80
C ASN A 468 -8.99 8.06 -10.61
N PHE A 469 -8.99 9.01 -11.55
CA PHE A 469 -7.77 9.44 -12.27
C PHE A 469 -6.61 9.81 -11.32
N GLY A 470 -6.88 10.64 -10.30
CA GLY A 470 -5.89 11.02 -9.29
C GLY A 470 -5.27 9.80 -8.60
N LYS A 471 -6.07 8.76 -8.31
CA LYS A 471 -5.57 7.53 -7.65
C LYS A 471 -4.58 6.75 -8.52
N ILE A 472 -4.70 6.80 -9.85
CA ILE A 472 -3.69 6.20 -10.75
C ILE A 472 -2.39 6.98 -10.67
N ILE A 473 -2.44 8.32 -10.72
CA ILE A 473 -1.24 9.17 -10.58
C ILE A 473 -0.55 8.87 -9.25
N TRP A 474 -1.29 8.80 -8.14
CA TRP A 474 -0.72 8.50 -6.83
C TRP A 474 -0.16 7.10 -6.70
N SER A 475 -0.77 6.12 -7.37
CA SER A 475 -0.17 4.79 -7.47
C SER A 475 1.17 4.85 -8.21
N GLY A 476 1.27 5.64 -9.29
CA GLY A 476 2.52 5.88 -10.01
C GLY A 476 3.59 6.56 -9.15
N ILE A 477 3.23 7.64 -8.42
CA ILE A 477 4.13 8.34 -7.49
C ILE A 477 4.59 7.41 -6.38
N LEU A 478 3.69 6.63 -5.79
CA LEU A 478 4.01 5.64 -4.77
C LEU A 478 4.97 4.57 -5.34
N GLY A 479 4.69 4.06 -6.53
CA GLY A 479 5.51 3.08 -7.21
C GLY A 479 6.92 3.58 -7.49
N PHE A 480 7.05 4.82 -7.99
CA PHE A 480 8.33 5.49 -8.17
C PHE A 480 9.05 5.71 -6.83
N SER A 481 8.35 6.18 -5.80
CA SER A 481 8.93 6.48 -4.48
C SER A 481 9.46 5.22 -3.80
N LEU A 482 8.72 4.11 -3.86
CA LEU A 482 9.15 2.83 -3.28
C LEU A 482 10.33 2.20 -4.02
N SER A 483 10.49 2.49 -5.32
CA SER A 483 11.59 2.00 -6.15
C SER A 483 12.73 3.02 -6.32
N ALA A 484 12.60 4.22 -5.75
CA ALA A 484 13.53 5.33 -5.93
C ALA A 484 14.96 5.00 -5.50
N PHE A 485 15.13 4.14 -4.50
CA PHE A 485 16.45 3.70 -4.05
C PHE A 485 17.27 2.99 -5.13
N PHE A 486 16.60 2.46 -6.16
CA PHE A 486 17.18 1.78 -7.31
C PHE A 486 17.03 2.59 -8.60
N ILE A 487 15.85 3.15 -8.89
CA ILE A 487 15.62 3.94 -10.11
C ILE A 487 16.52 5.20 -10.15
N LEU A 488 16.68 5.92 -9.03
CA LEU A 488 17.47 7.16 -9.03
C LEU A 488 18.96 6.88 -9.32
N PRO A 489 19.63 5.89 -8.71
CA PRO A 489 20.96 5.49 -9.12
C PRO A 489 21.08 5.10 -10.60
N VAL A 490 20.16 4.29 -11.12
CA VAL A 490 20.17 3.90 -12.55
C VAL A 490 20.16 5.12 -13.48
N ILE A 491 19.41 6.17 -13.13
CA ILE A 491 19.31 7.39 -13.95
C ILE A 491 20.53 8.32 -13.74
N PHE A 492 20.87 8.62 -12.49
CA PHE A 492 21.81 9.71 -12.17
C PHE A 492 23.26 9.25 -11.96
N GLU A 493 23.45 7.99 -11.53
CA GLU A 493 24.78 7.43 -11.27
C GLU A 493 25.34 6.69 -12.50
N ARG A 494 24.58 6.56 -13.59
CA ARG A 494 25.00 5.88 -14.83
C ARG A 494 26.38 6.33 -15.33
N LYS A 495 26.65 7.63 -15.27
CA LYS A 495 27.92 8.25 -15.71
C LYS A 495 29.17 7.77 -14.97
N PHE A 496 29.02 6.98 -13.91
CA PHE A 496 30.13 6.46 -13.10
C PHE A 496 30.50 5.01 -13.41
N ALA A 497 29.81 4.37 -14.35
CA ALA A 497 30.15 3.05 -14.85
C ALA A 497 30.14 3.03 -16.40
N HIS A 498 30.98 2.18 -16.99
CA HIS A 498 31.04 1.94 -18.43
C HIS A 498 29.83 1.15 -18.91
N VAL A 499 28.69 1.81 -19.07
CA VAL A 499 27.46 1.17 -19.57
C VAL A 499 27.30 1.27 -21.09
N ASP A 500 28.14 2.03 -21.79
CA ASP A 500 28.05 2.20 -23.24
C ASP A 500 28.57 0.97 -24.00
N SER A 501 29.37 0.11 -23.33
CA SER A 501 29.72 -1.23 -23.80
C SER A 501 28.47 -2.07 -24.14
N LEU A 502 27.38 -1.84 -23.39
CA LEU A 502 26.08 -2.50 -23.54
C LEU A 502 25.28 -2.05 -24.77
N LEU A 503 25.82 -1.19 -25.63
CA LEU A 503 25.19 -0.72 -26.87
C LEU A 503 25.91 -1.17 -28.15
N SER A 504 27.04 -1.87 -28.01
CA SER A 504 27.94 -2.22 -29.12
C SER A 504 28.19 -3.72 -29.22
N GLY A 505 28.82 -4.16 -30.31
CA GLY A 505 29.14 -5.57 -30.54
C GLY A 505 27.88 -6.45 -30.52
N TYR A 506 27.88 -7.48 -29.68
CA TYR A 506 26.73 -8.37 -29.52
C TYR A 506 25.46 -7.65 -29.00
N PHE A 507 25.56 -6.53 -28.30
CA PHE A 507 24.39 -5.85 -27.73
C PHE A 507 23.74 -4.82 -28.67
N ASP A 508 24.23 -4.71 -29.90
CA ASP A 508 23.67 -3.82 -30.91
C ASP A 508 22.30 -4.33 -31.40
N TYR A 509 21.24 -3.57 -31.11
CA TYR A 509 19.86 -3.92 -31.44
C TYR A 509 19.61 -4.22 -32.92
N ARG A 510 20.43 -3.66 -33.83
CA ARG A 510 20.27 -3.85 -35.27
C ARG A 510 20.44 -5.30 -35.70
N GLN A 511 21.17 -6.09 -34.92
CA GLN A 511 21.43 -7.51 -35.20
C GLN A 511 20.30 -8.43 -34.73
N HIS A 512 19.39 -7.95 -33.88
CA HIS A 512 18.45 -8.77 -33.09
C HIS A 512 16.97 -8.59 -33.47
N PHE A 513 16.69 -8.01 -34.63
CA PHE A 513 15.32 -8.00 -35.17
C PHE A 513 14.89 -9.40 -35.57
N VAL A 514 13.63 -9.73 -35.29
CA VAL A 514 13.07 -11.07 -35.49
C VAL A 514 12.31 -11.15 -36.80
N SER A 515 12.50 -12.24 -37.56
CA SER A 515 11.74 -12.53 -38.78
C SER A 515 10.32 -13.03 -38.47
N LEU A 516 9.39 -12.83 -39.41
CA LEU A 516 8.03 -13.34 -39.28
C LEU A 516 7.98 -14.88 -39.17
N TYR A 517 8.85 -15.58 -39.92
CA TYR A 517 8.96 -17.04 -39.82
C TYR A 517 9.31 -17.46 -38.40
N LYS A 518 10.27 -16.78 -37.76
CA LYS A 518 10.69 -17.07 -36.39
C LYS A 518 9.58 -16.80 -35.37
N LEU A 519 8.82 -15.72 -35.55
CA LEU A 519 7.72 -15.34 -34.65
C LEU A 519 6.52 -16.29 -34.71
N PHE A 520 6.12 -16.74 -35.90
CA PHE A 520 4.83 -17.43 -36.10
C PHE A 520 4.93 -18.94 -36.36
N ILE A 521 6.02 -19.40 -36.99
CA ILE A 521 6.10 -20.76 -37.55
C ILE A 521 7.22 -21.59 -36.90
N SER A 522 8.38 -20.97 -36.64
CA SER A 522 9.57 -21.69 -36.16
C SER A 522 9.31 -22.45 -34.86
N ARG A 523 9.77 -23.71 -34.85
CA ARG A 523 9.83 -24.57 -33.66
C ARG A 523 11.26 -24.96 -33.27
N GLU A 524 12.24 -24.29 -33.86
CA GLU A 524 13.66 -24.52 -33.54
C GLU A 524 13.90 -24.34 -32.05
N TRP A 525 14.61 -25.30 -31.45
CA TRP A 525 15.03 -25.24 -30.07
C TRP A 525 16.55 -25.36 -30.03
N GLY A 526 17.22 -24.27 -29.68
CA GLY A 526 18.67 -24.21 -29.68
C GLY A 526 19.21 -23.37 -28.53
N TYR A 527 20.44 -23.70 -28.14
CA TYR A 527 21.15 -23.09 -27.02
C TYR A 527 22.22 -22.07 -27.49
N GLY A 528 22.07 -21.50 -28.69
CA GLY A 528 22.94 -20.45 -29.24
C GLY A 528 22.46 -19.03 -28.91
N SER A 529 23.15 -18.01 -29.39
CA SER A 529 22.78 -16.61 -29.19
C SER A 529 21.67 -16.15 -30.16
N SER A 530 21.06 -14.99 -29.89
CA SER A 530 20.23 -14.27 -30.88
C SER A 530 21.12 -13.59 -31.91
N GLY A 531 20.57 -13.32 -33.11
CA GLY A 531 21.22 -12.51 -34.12
C GLY A 531 21.62 -13.24 -35.41
N PHE A 532 21.58 -12.49 -36.51
CA PHE A 532 21.84 -13.00 -37.87
C PHE A 532 23.34 -13.25 -38.12
N PRO A 533 23.75 -14.33 -38.82
CA PRO A 533 22.93 -15.36 -39.48
C PRO A 533 22.62 -16.61 -38.63
N ASN A 534 23.12 -16.73 -37.40
CA ASN A 534 23.11 -17.98 -36.60
C ASN A 534 22.07 -17.98 -35.45
N GLU A 535 20.89 -17.40 -35.64
CA GLU A 535 19.86 -17.27 -34.60
C GLU A 535 19.20 -18.61 -34.24
N LYS A 536 19.66 -19.23 -33.14
CA LYS A 536 19.19 -20.54 -32.66
C LYS A 536 18.16 -20.48 -31.54
N LEU A 537 17.93 -19.31 -30.93
CA LEU A 537 16.94 -19.14 -29.86
C LEU A 537 15.51 -19.30 -30.38
N ASN A 538 14.62 -19.90 -29.58
CA ASN A 538 13.20 -19.96 -29.92
C ASN A 538 12.51 -18.63 -29.54
N LEU A 539 12.41 -17.72 -30.52
CA LEU A 539 11.73 -16.43 -30.38
C LEU A 539 10.31 -16.45 -30.96
N SER A 540 9.56 -17.55 -30.74
CA SER A 540 8.19 -17.69 -31.24
C SER A 540 7.15 -17.17 -30.25
N LEU A 541 6.01 -16.70 -30.79
CA LEU A 541 4.82 -16.33 -30.02
C LEU A 541 4.11 -17.54 -29.41
N GLY A 542 4.38 -18.73 -29.93
CA GLY A 542 3.66 -19.97 -29.67
C GLY A 542 2.42 -20.13 -30.58
N ILE A 543 2.28 -21.30 -31.20
CA ILE A 543 1.26 -21.57 -32.24
C ILE A 543 -0.16 -21.36 -31.69
N ILE A 544 -0.44 -21.92 -30.50
CA ILE A 544 -1.78 -21.82 -29.89
C ILE A 544 -2.12 -20.37 -29.56
N GLN A 545 -1.15 -19.61 -29.05
CA GLN A 545 -1.33 -18.24 -28.61
C GLN A 545 -1.75 -17.32 -29.76
N TRP A 546 -1.06 -17.40 -30.92
CA TRP A 546 -1.41 -16.55 -32.06
C TRP A 546 -2.65 -17.06 -32.82
N VAL A 547 -2.85 -18.37 -32.95
CA VAL A 547 -4.07 -18.94 -33.59
C VAL A 547 -5.32 -18.52 -32.83
N VAL A 548 -5.30 -18.68 -31.51
CA VAL A 548 -6.42 -18.27 -30.65
C VAL A 548 -6.55 -16.75 -30.61
N GLY A 549 -5.45 -16.00 -30.64
CA GLY A 549 -5.46 -14.54 -30.76
C GLY A 549 -6.20 -14.05 -32.02
N ILE A 550 -5.92 -14.65 -33.18
CA ILE A 550 -6.65 -14.36 -34.43
C ILE A 550 -8.12 -14.75 -34.31
N GLY A 551 -8.40 -15.93 -33.73
CA GLY A 551 -9.77 -16.36 -33.45
C GLY A 551 -10.54 -15.35 -32.59
N ALA A 552 -9.89 -14.76 -31.58
CA ALA A 552 -10.49 -13.72 -30.73
C ALA A 552 -10.87 -12.47 -31.54
N VAL A 553 -10.03 -12.05 -32.49
CA VAL A 553 -10.30 -10.91 -33.38
C VAL A 553 -11.49 -11.20 -34.29
N LEU A 554 -11.50 -12.35 -34.96
CA LEU A 554 -12.61 -12.75 -35.85
C LEU A 554 -13.94 -12.83 -35.09
N LEU A 555 -13.92 -13.40 -33.88
CA LEU A 555 -15.11 -13.43 -33.04
C LEU A 555 -15.51 -12.04 -32.54
N ALA A 556 -14.57 -11.16 -32.20
CA ALA A 556 -14.87 -9.78 -31.81
C ALA A 556 -15.54 -9.00 -32.95
N LEU A 557 -15.07 -9.16 -34.20
CA LEU A 557 -15.67 -8.53 -35.37
C LEU A 557 -17.09 -9.05 -35.63
N THR A 558 -17.29 -10.38 -35.60
CA THR A 558 -18.62 -10.98 -35.83
C THR A 558 -19.60 -10.70 -34.70
N LYS A 559 -19.14 -10.58 -33.46
CA LYS A 559 -19.97 -10.28 -32.28
C LYS A 559 -20.08 -8.79 -31.98
N PHE A 560 -19.47 -7.91 -32.76
CA PHE A 560 -19.43 -6.47 -32.48
C PHE A 560 -20.82 -5.84 -32.28
N LYS A 561 -21.81 -6.25 -33.10
CA LYS A 561 -23.20 -5.78 -32.96
C LYS A 561 -23.87 -6.29 -31.67
N LYS A 562 -23.50 -7.48 -31.20
CA LYS A 562 -24.11 -8.14 -30.03
C LYS A 562 -23.45 -7.72 -28.71
N ASP A 563 -22.12 -7.61 -28.70
CA ASP A 563 -21.33 -7.21 -27.53
C ASP A 563 -20.24 -6.21 -27.93
N LYS A 564 -20.67 -4.98 -28.23
CA LYS A 564 -19.80 -3.88 -28.67
C LYS A 564 -18.67 -3.59 -27.68
N ARG A 565 -18.95 -3.65 -26.37
CA ARG A 565 -18.03 -3.22 -25.32
C ARG A 565 -16.83 -4.17 -25.21
N THR A 566 -17.12 -5.46 -25.12
CA THR A 566 -16.09 -6.51 -25.04
C THR A 566 -15.33 -6.62 -26.35
N SER A 567 -16.01 -6.45 -27.49
CA SER A 567 -15.38 -6.47 -28.82
C SER A 567 -14.39 -5.32 -29.02
N ILE A 568 -14.74 -4.09 -28.61
CA ILE A 568 -13.81 -2.95 -28.65
C ILE A 568 -12.55 -3.23 -27.82
N LEU A 569 -12.71 -3.81 -26.62
CA LEU A 569 -11.56 -4.13 -25.78
C LEU A 569 -10.66 -5.20 -26.42
N ALA A 570 -11.24 -6.26 -26.98
CA ALA A 570 -10.49 -7.29 -27.70
C ALA A 570 -9.71 -6.70 -28.89
N LEU A 571 -10.34 -5.83 -29.68
CA LEU A 571 -9.70 -5.17 -30.83
C LEU A 571 -8.59 -4.21 -30.39
N LEU A 572 -8.80 -3.45 -29.31
CA LEU A 572 -7.78 -2.57 -28.73
C LEU A 572 -6.53 -3.37 -28.31
N LEU A 573 -6.72 -4.45 -27.54
CA LEU A 573 -5.62 -5.30 -27.10
C LEU A 573 -4.91 -5.98 -28.29
N SER A 574 -5.66 -6.34 -29.34
CA SER A 574 -5.09 -6.89 -30.58
C SER A 574 -4.23 -5.85 -31.30
N GLY A 575 -4.67 -4.59 -31.38
CA GLY A 575 -3.87 -3.49 -31.94
C GLY A 575 -2.57 -3.26 -31.19
N ILE A 576 -2.61 -3.27 -29.84
CA ILE A 576 -1.39 -3.17 -29.01
C ILE A 576 -0.47 -4.38 -29.25
N THR A 577 -1.03 -5.58 -29.37
CA THR A 577 -0.26 -6.81 -29.66
C THR A 577 0.47 -6.69 -31.00
N LEU A 578 -0.23 -6.22 -32.06
CA LEU A 578 0.37 -6.00 -33.37
C LEU A 578 1.45 -4.91 -33.33
N GLY A 579 1.24 -3.83 -32.59
CA GLY A 579 2.27 -2.80 -32.36
C GLY A 579 3.51 -3.37 -31.69
N SER A 580 3.34 -4.22 -30.67
CA SER A 580 4.44 -4.91 -29.99
C SER A 580 5.19 -5.87 -30.93
N ILE A 581 4.46 -6.61 -31.78
CA ILE A 581 5.05 -7.48 -32.81
C ILE A 581 5.83 -6.65 -33.84
N PHE A 582 5.29 -5.51 -34.26
CA PHE A 582 5.94 -4.61 -35.20
C PHE A 582 7.28 -4.10 -34.66
N MET A 583 7.35 -3.74 -33.37
CA MET A 583 8.59 -3.28 -32.72
C MET A 583 9.72 -4.33 -32.70
N MET A 584 9.39 -5.64 -32.83
CA MET A 584 10.36 -6.72 -32.95
C MET A 584 10.88 -6.93 -34.37
N HIS A 585 10.18 -6.39 -35.38
CA HIS A 585 10.50 -6.62 -36.78
C HIS A 585 11.40 -5.51 -37.33
N MET A 586 12.30 -5.84 -38.26
CA MET A 586 13.27 -4.89 -38.85
C MET A 586 12.62 -3.66 -39.49
N LYS A 587 11.35 -3.75 -39.89
CA LYS A 587 10.59 -2.63 -40.46
C LYS A 587 10.30 -1.52 -39.44
N SER A 588 10.43 -1.78 -38.14
CA SER A 588 10.34 -0.75 -37.09
C SER A 588 11.66 -0.02 -36.85
N SER A 589 12.77 -0.38 -37.53
CA SER A 589 14.10 0.19 -37.29
C SER A 589 14.15 1.72 -37.35
N PHE A 590 13.29 2.36 -38.15
CA PHE A 590 13.18 3.82 -38.19
C PHE A 590 12.70 4.43 -36.86
N ILE A 591 11.89 3.72 -36.07
CA ILE A 591 11.45 4.13 -34.74
C ILE A 591 12.64 4.04 -33.77
N TRP A 592 13.35 2.92 -33.81
CA TRP A 592 14.56 2.70 -33.02
C TRP A 592 15.64 3.74 -33.31
N ALA A 593 15.85 4.10 -34.59
CA ALA A 593 16.80 5.12 -35.00
C ALA A 593 16.42 6.53 -34.49
N LYS A 594 15.11 6.87 -34.46
CA LYS A 594 14.61 8.17 -33.99
C LYS A 594 14.55 8.31 -32.47
N LEU A 595 14.57 7.20 -31.73
CA LEU A 595 14.43 7.18 -30.28
C LEU A 595 15.64 6.49 -29.62
N PRO A 596 16.77 7.21 -29.41
CA PRO A 596 18.02 6.62 -28.93
C PRO A 596 17.93 5.90 -27.58
N PHE A 597 16.95 6.26 -26.73
CA PHE A 597 16.74 5.54 -25.47
C PHE A 597 16.31 4.07 -25.68
N LEU A 598 15.74 3.71 -26.83
CA LEU A 598 15.41 2.33 -27.16
C LEU A 598 16.67 1.48 -27.37
N TRP A 599 17.83 2.07 -27.67
CA TRP A 599 19.06 1.30 -27.90
C TRP A 599 19.50 0.53 -26.65
N TYR A 600 19.23 1.07 -25.45
CA TYR A 600 19.45 0.37 -24.17
C TYR A 600 18.56 -0.87 -23.99
N MET A 601 17.52 -1.04 -24.82
CA MET A 601 16.75 -2.26 -24.85
C MET A 601 17.51 -3.41 -25.50
N GLN A 602 18.61 -3.18 -26.23
CA GLN A 602 19.54 -4.16 -26.86
C GLN A 602 18.94 -5.19 -27.82
N PHE A 603 17.74 -5.67 -27.54
CA PHE A 603 17.13 -6.85 -28.08
C PHE A 603 15.66 -6.49 -28.37
N PRO A 604 15.32 -6.18 -29.64
CA PRO A 604 13.94 -5.90 -30.03
C PRO A 604 12.96 -6.99 -29.61
N TRP A 605 13.38 -8.25 -29.59
CA TRP A 605 12.57 -9.37 -29.11
C TRP A 605 12.12 -9.29 -27.64
N ARG A 606 12.60 -8.36 -26.80
CA ARG A 606 12.03 -8.13 -25.45
C ARG A 606 10.55 -7.72 -25.48
N PHE A 607 10.08 -7.17 -26.61
CA PHE A 607 8.65 -6.91 -26.84
C PHE A 607 7.81 -8.21 -26.93
N LEU A 608 8.45 -9.37 -27.07
CA LEU A 608 7.78 -10.68 -27.13
C LEU A 608 7.02 -10.97 -25.83
N ALA A 609 7.57 -10.58 -24.68
CA ALA A 609 6.91 -10.76 -23.38
C ALA A 609 5.56 -10.02 -23.29
N ILE A 610 5.45 -8.83 -23.91
CA ILE A 610 4.19 -8.09 -24.00
C ILE A 610 3.22 -8.77 -24.96
N SER A 611 3.69 -9.13 -26.16
CA SER A 611 2.87 -9.81 -27.16
C SER A 611 2.27 -11.11 -26.61
N ILE A 612 3.07 -11.93 -25.93
CA ILE A 612 2.62 -13.17 -25.30
C ILE A 612 1.58 -12.92 -24.19
N PHE A 613 1.83 -11.95 -23.30
CA PHE A 613 0.89 -11.57 -22.26
C PHE A 613 -0.47 -11.18 -22.85
N LEU A 614 -0.48 -10.34 -23.88
CA LEU A 614 -1.70 -9.88 -24.53
C LEU A 614 -2.40 -10.99 -25.33
N LEU A 615 -1.67 -11.85 -26.05
CA LEU A 615 -2.25 -13.02 -26.74
C LEU A 615 -2.90 -14.01 -25.78
N CYS A 616 -2.28 -14.27 -24.63
CA CYS A 616 -2.89 -15.10 -23.59
C CYS A 616 -4.16 -14.45 -23.04
N LEU A 617 -4.18 -13.13 -22.84
CA LEU A 617 -5.40 -12.43 -22.44
C LEU A 617 -6.50 -12.47 -23.53
N LEU A 618 -6.13 -12.36 -24.81
CA LEU A 618 -7.02 -12.52 -25.98
C LEU A 618 -7.65 -13.92 -26.06
N THR A 619 -6.95 -14.94 -25.56
CA THR A 619 -7.52 -16.30 -25.43
C THR A 619 -8.74 -16.32 -24.51
N GLY A 620 -8.75 -15.50 -23.47
CA GLY A 620 -9.94 -15.35 -22.63
C GLY A 620 -11.13 -14.77 -23.39
N PHE A 621 -10.91 -13.82 -24.31
CA PHE A 621 -11.96 -13.27 -25.18
C PHE A 621 -12.48 -14.31 -26.17
N PHE A 622 -11.60 -15.09 -26.80
CA PHE A 622 -11.98 -16.18 -27.71
C PHE A 622 -12.91 -17.20 -27.02
N ILE A 623 -12.54 -17.63 -25.82
CA ILE A 623 -13.35 -18.57 -25.02
C ILE A 623 -14.66 -17.92 -24.58
N HIS A 624 -14.63 -16.65 -24.17
CA HIS A 624 -15.82 -15.91 -23.76
C HIS A 624 -16.85 -15.79 -24.91
N PHE A 625 -16.40 -15.42 -26.11
CA PHE A 625 -17.29 -15.29 -27.28
C PHE A 625 -17.85 -16.62 -27.79
N SER A 626 -17.21 -17.74 -27.45
CA SER A 626 -17.65 -19.09 -27.82
C SER A 626 -18.87 -19.59 -27.02
N GLY A 627 -19.29 -18.85 -25.99
CA GLY A 627 -20.53 -19.10 -25.26
C GLY A 627 -20.58 -20.49 -24.62
N ARG A 628 -21.50 -21.34 -25.08
CA ARG A 628 -21.71 -22.70 -24.51
C ARG A 628 -20.51 -23.64 -24.68
N PHE A 629 -19.64 -23.40 -25.67
CA PHE A 629 -18.49 -24.25 -25.98
C PHE A 629 -17.23 -23.92 -25.16
N LYS A 630 -17.30 -22.94 -24.24
CA LYS A 630 -16.15 -22.44 -23.48
C LYS A 630 -15.36 -23.52 -22.72
N TYR A 631 -16.04 -24.57 -22.24
CA TYR A 631 -15.41 -25.67 -21.49
C TYR A 631 -14.61 -26.59 -22.41
N VAL A 632 -15.25 -27.08 -23.47
CA VAL A 632 -14.61 -27.94 -24.48
C VAL A 632 -13.42 -27.23 -25.12
N LEU A 633 -13.61 -25.98 -25.52
CA LEU A 633 -12.56 -25.18 -26.13
C LEU A 633 -11.39 -24.92 -25.17
N GLY A 634 -11.68 -24.65 -23.89
CA GLY A 634 -10.65 -24.48 -22.88
C GLY A 634 -9.82 -25.76 -22.67
N ILE A 635 -10.46 -26.94 -22.66
CA ILE A 635 -9.76 -28.23 -22.55
C ILE A 635 -8.88 -28.46 -23.78
N ILE A 636 -9.40 -28.23 -24.99
CA ILE A 636 -8.63 -28.36 -26.24
C ILE A 636 -7.41 -27.44 -26.21
N ILE A 637 -7.56 -26.18 -25.79
CA ILE A 637 -6.45 -25.22 -25.69
C ILE A 637 -5.39 -25.70 -24.70
N ILE A 638 -5.78 -26.18 -23.51
CA ILE A 638 -4.83 -26.70 -22.51
C ILE A 638 -4.09 -27.92 -23.08
N VAL A 639 -4.81 -28.92 -23.58
CA VAL A 639 -4.21 -30.16 -24.10
C VAL A 639 -3.28 -29.85 -25.28
N ALA A 640 -3.70 -29.01 -26.21
CA ALA A 640 -2.88 -28.62 -27.36
C ALA A 640 -1.63 -27.83 -26.93
N SER A 641 -1.75 -26.95 -25.93
CA SER A 641 -0.61 -26.19 -25.40
C SER A 641 0.43 -27.10 -24.74
N ILE A 642 -0.03 -28.08 -23.95
CA ILE A 642 0.86 -29.08 -23.33
C ILE A 642 1.52 -29.91 -24.44
N ALA A 643 0.74 -30.50 -25.35
CA ALA A 643 1.25 -31.38 -26.40
C ALA A 643 2.28 -30.70 -27.31
N LEU A 644 2.09 -29.43 -27.63
CA LEU A 644 2.97 -28.70 -28.54
C LEU A 644 4.22 -28.12 -27.87
N ASN A 645 4.15 -27.78 -26.58
CA ASN A 645 5.19 -26.98 -25.92
C ASN A 645 5.96 -27.72 -24.81
N LEU A 646 5.48 -28.87 -24.31
CA LEU A 646 6.10 -29.54 -23.16
C LEU A 646 7.59 -29.86 -23.35
N LEU A 647 7.99 -30.22 -24.58
CA LEU A 647 9.38 -30.56 -24.91
C LEU A 647 10.36 -29.38 -24.78
N PHE A 648 9.88 -28.13 -24.74
CA PHE A 648 10.73 -26.96 -24.54
C PHE A 648 11.12 -26.76 -23.06
N PHE A 649 10.41 -27.35 -22.11
CA PHE A 649 10.64 -27.16 -20.67
C PHE A 649 11.68 -28.13 -20.10
N VAL A 650 12.80 -28.26 -20.82
CA VAL A 650 13.89 -29.19 -20.48
C VAL A 650 15.24 -28.47 -20.66
N PRO A 651 16.15 -28.55 -19.68
CA PRO A 651 17.51 -28.02 -19.82
C PRO A 651 18.34 -28.90 -20.77
N LYS A 652 19.39 -28.34 -21.40
CA LYS A 652 20.27 -29.09 -22.30
C LYS A 652 20.98 -30.22 -21.58
N ASP A 653 21.59 -29.84 -20.46
CA ASP A 653 22.48 -30.66 -19.67
C ASP A 653 22.02 -30.55 -18.21
N TRP A 654 22.31 -31.58 -17.41
CA TRP A 654 22.05 -31.57 -15.97
C TRP A 654 23.30 -32.01 -15.24
N LEU A 655 23.76 -31.17 -14.31
CA LEU A 655 25.01 -31.34 -13.58
C LEU A 655 24.68 -31.74 -12.14
N ASN A 656 25.22 -32.86 -11.68
CA ASN A 656 25.14 -33.26 -10.29
C ASN A 656 26.22 -32.55 -9.46
N ILE A 657 26.01 -31.25 -9.22
CA ILE A 657 26.94 -30.38 -8.50
C ILE A 657 26.31 -29.81 -7.23
N THR A 658 27.15 -29.57 -6.24
CA THR A 658 26.85 -28.90 -4.97
C THR A 658 27.23 -27.43 -5.00
N ASP A 659 26.80 -26.64 -4.01
CA ASP A 659 27.25 -25.25 -3.84
C ASP A 659 28.80 -25.17 -3.73
N ALA A 660 29.44 -26.11 -3.02
CA ALA A 660 30.90 -26.13 -2.86
C ALA A 660 31.63 -26.27 -4.20
N GLU A 661 31.11 -27.12 -5.10
CA GLU A 661 31.64 -27.28 -6.46
C GLU A 661 31.30 -26.08 -7.35
N LYS A 662 30.09 -25.51 -7.20
CA LYS A 662 29.67 -24.32 -7.96
C LYS A 662 30.57 -23.10 -7.67
N PHE A 663 30.99 -22.94 -6.42
CA PHE A 663 31.83 -21.84 -5.94
C PHE A 663 33.32 -22.23 -5.77
N SER A 664 33.80 -23.22 -6.53
CA SER A 664 35.24 -23.55 -6.59
C SER A 664 35.76 -23.72 -8.02
N GLY A 665 37.08 -23.81 -8.15
CA GLY A 665 37.78 -24.04 -9.43
C GLY A 665 37.41 -23.06 -10.54
N GLN A 666 37.39 -23.57 -11.77
CA GLN A 666 37.11 -22.78 -12.98
C GLN A 666 35.69 -22.18 -13.01
N SER A 667 34.70 -22.88 -12.41
CA SER A 667 33.31 -22.39 -12.30
C SER A 667 33.24 -21.10 -11.50
N TRP A 668 34.01 -21.02 -10.41
CA TRP A 668 34.07 -19.81 -9.61
C TRP A 668 34.78 -18.68 -10.32
N GLU A 669 35.95 -18.94 -10.90
CA GLU A 669 36.70 -17.92 -11.65
C GLU A 669 35.86 -17.30 -12.75
N LYS A 670 35.10 -18.11 -13.49
CA LYS A 670 34.18 -17.61 -14.52
C LYS A 670 33.11 -16.69 -13.94
N GLN A 671 32.49 -17.03 -12.81
CA GLN A 671 31.47 -16.18 -12.17
C GLN A 671 32.03 -14.84 -11.71
N LEU A 672 33.29 -14.80 -11.26
CA LEU A 672 33.97 -13.57 -10.85
C LEU A 672 34.24 -12.59 -12.01
N THR A 673 34.40 -13.10 -13.24
CA THR A 673 34.90 -12.31 -14.38
C THR A 673 33.90 -12.11 -15.51
N ILE A 674 32.85 -12.94 -15.63
CA ILE A 674 31.99 -12.99 -16.82
C ILE A 674 31.21 -11.68 -17.08
N SER A 675 30.83 -10.93 -16.04
CA SER A 675 30.10 -9.65 -16.15
C SER A 675 30.97 -8.42 -15.88
N ILE A 676 32.30 -8.57 -15.95
CA ILE A 676 33.23 -7.50 -15.57
C ILE A 676 33.09 -6.23 -16.43
N PHE A 677 32.61 -6.37 -17.66
CA PHE A 677 32.42 -5.26 -18.61
C PHE A 677 31.09 -4.52 -18.43
N ASP A 678 30.14 -5.08 -17.68
CA ASP A 678 28.77 -4.54 -17.65
C ASP A 678 28.67 -3.28 -16.79
N TYR A 679 29.41 -3.25 -15.68
CA TYR A 679 29.33 -2.19 -14.65
C TYR A 679 30.69 -1.75 -14.12
N LEU A 680 31.76 -1.89 -14.93
CA LEU A 680 33.10 -1.45 -14.55
C LEU A 680 33.09 0.06 -14.23
N PRO A 681 33.62 0.49 -13.08
CA PRO A 681 33.73 1.92 -12.78
C PRO A 681 34.56 2.66 -13.82
N ILE A 682 34.19 3.92 -14.12
CA ILE A 682 34.85 4.71 -15.18
C ILE A 682 36.35 4.92 -15.01
N TYR A 683 36.85 4.84 -13.77
CA TYR A 683 38.27 4.99 -13.48
C TYR A 683 39.10 3.79 -13.93
N GLY A 684 38.49 2.61 -14.06
CA GLY A 684 39.10 1.45 -14.70
C GLY A 684 38.91 1.52 -16.21
N VAL A 685 39.99 1.56 -16.98
CA VAL A 685 39.90 1.65 -18.45
C VAL A 685 39.56 0.29 -19.06
N LEU A 686 40.13 -0.79 -18.50
CA LEU A 686 39.94 -2.16 -18.94
C LEU A 686 39.79 -3.08 -17.73
N PRO A 687 39.15 -4.25 -17.88
CA PRO A 687 39.06 -5.22 -16.82
C PRO A 687 40.45 -5.75 -16.40
N PRO A 688 40.62 -6.11 -15.12
CA PRO A 688 41.83 -6.75 -14.60
C PRO A 688 42.05 -8.11 -15.24
N TRP A 689 43.30 -8.39 -15.58
CA TRP A 689 43.76 -9.67 -16.14
C TRP A 689 44.20 -10.68 -15.08
N SER A 690 44.22 -10.28 -13.80
CA SER A 690 44.62 -11.09 -12.66
C SER A 690 43.69 -10.85 -11.48
N LYS A 691 43.56 -11.86 -10.62
CA LYS A 691 42.75 -11.77 -9.40
C LYS A 691 43.26 -10.66 -8.49
N ALA A 692 42.36 -10.00 -7.79
CA ALA A 692 42.74 -8.98 -6.82
C ALA A 692 43.61 -9.60 -5.71
N PRO A 693 44.74 -8.97 -5.33
CA PRO A 693 45.58 -9.50 -4.27
C PRO A 693 44.81 -9.56 -2.94
N GLU A 694 45.16 -10.55 -2.11
CA GLU A 694 44.51 -10.74 -0.81
C GLU A 694 44.80 -9.58 0.14
N LEU A 695 46.01 -9.03 0.07
CA LEU A 695 46.47 -7.87 0.82
C LEU A 695 46.66 -6.64 -0.10
N PRO A 696 46.61 -5.42 0.45
CA PRO A 696 46.98 -4.22 -0.29
C PRO A 696 48.44 -4.23 -0.78
N GLU A 697 48.66 -3.63 -1.94
CA GLU A 697 49.99 -3.49 -2.55
C GLU A 697 50.72 -2.28 -1.93
N VAL A 698 52.01 -2.45 -1.66
CA VAL A 698 52.91 -1.37 -1.23
C VAL A 698 53.71 -0.95 -2.46
N LEU A 699 53.38 0.22 -3.02
CA LEU A 699 54.05 0.72 -4.24
C LEU A 699 55.41 1.34 -3.91
N GLU A 700 55.48 2.06 -2.79
CA GLU A 700 56.67 2.72 -2.28
C GLU A 700 56.70 2.63 -0.75
N GLY A 701 57.89 2.53 -0.17
CA GLY A 701 58.09 2.46 1.28
C GLY A 701 58.09 1.04 1.85
N ASN A 702 57.79 0.89 3.15
CA ASN A 702 57.81 -0.40 3.84
C ASN A 702 56.66 -0.47 4.87
N VAL A 703 55.66 -1.30 4.54
CA VAL A 703 54.43 -1.50 5.31
C VAL A 703 54.22 -2.99 5.55
N LYS A 704 53.99 -3.39 6.80
CA LYS A 704 53.61 -4.75 7.18
C LYS A 704 52.14 -4.79 7.60
N PHE A 705 51.32 -5.57 6.91
CA PHE A 705 49.91 -5.78 7.28
C PHE A 705 49.81 -6.82 8.40
N LEU A 706 49.27 -6.42 9.56
CA LEU A 706 49.06 -7.28 10.73
C LEU A 706 47.69 -7.96 10.68
N GLU A 707 46.66 -7.22 10.26
CA GLU A 707 45.29 -7.71 10.09
C GLU A 707 44.69 -7.01 8.87
N TYR A 708 43.92 -7.73 8.06
CA TYR A 708 43.14 -7.14 6.97
C TYR A 708 41.85 -7.93 6.76
N LYS A 709 40.71 -7.23 6.76
CA LYS A 709 39.37 -7.79 6.64
C LYS A 709 38.62 -7.05 5.54
N LYS A 710 38.01 -7.79 4.62
CA LYS A 710 37.11 -7.29 3.59
C LYS A 710 35.65 -7.63 3.95
N GLY A 711 34.74 -6.71 3.70
CA GLY A 711 33.29 -6.91 3.72
C GLY A 711 32.66 -6.35 2.45
N SER A 712 31.33 -6.35 2.36
CA SER A 712 30.60 -5.95 1.16
C SER A 712 30.73 -4.45 0.84
N ASP A 713 30.85 -3.61 1.87
CA ASP A 713 30.98 -2.16 1.73
C ASP A 713 32.10 -1.53 2.56
N TYR A 714 33.01 -2.36 3.06
CA TYR A 714 34.17 -1.93 3.84
C TYR A 714 35.39 -2.82 3.61
N GLN A 715 36.57 -2.24 3.79
CA GLN A 715 37.80 -2.95 4.03
C GLN A 715 38.44 -2.31 5.27
N THR A 716 39.05 -3.10 6.14
CA THR A 716 39.71 -2.62 7.35
C THR A 716 41.01 -3.35 7.56
N GLY A 717 42.05 -2.66 8.03
CA GLY A 717 43.30 -3.33 8.38
C GLY A 717 44.12 -2.60 9.41
N ARG A 718 45.00 -3.36 10.08
CA ARG A 718 46.06 -2.86 10.95
C ARG A 718 47.39 -3.06 10.25
N LEU A 719 48.21 -2.01 10.23
CA LEU A 719 49.48 -1.97 9.51
C LEU A 719 50.55 -1.32 10.38
N ASP A 720 51.77 -1.83 10.27
CA ASP A 720 52.99 -1.25 10.80
C ASP A 720 53.75 -0.57 9.65
N VAL A 721 54.08 0.71 9.82
CA VAL A 721 54.63 1.57 8.75
C VAL A 721 55.97 2.11 9.21
N SER A 722 57.05 1.53 8.69
CA SER A 722 58.42 1.87 9.08
C SER A 722 59.00 3.07 8.32
N LYS A 723 58.43 3.42 7.16
CA LYS A 723 58.79 4.59 6.33
C LYS A 723 57.53 5.18 5.68
N ASP A 724 57.52 6.46 5.34
CA ASP A 724 56.48 7.05 4.48
C ASP A 724 56.26 6.16 3.24
N SER A 725 55.02 5.74 3.02
CA SER A 725 54.68 4.68 2.07
C SER A 725 53.46 5.02 1.24
N VAL A 726 53.42 4.55 0.00
CA VAL A 726 52.27 4.63 -0.90
C VAL A 726 51.61 3.26 -0.95
N VAL A 727 50.35 3.19 -0.53
CA VAL A 727 49.58 1.93 -0.49
C VAL A 727 48.45 1.99 -1.49
N ARG A 728 48.27 0.90 -2.25
CA ARG A 728 47.18 0.70 -3.19
C ARG A 728 46.30 -0.45 -2.75
N LEU A 729 44.99 -0.23 -2.78
CA LEU A 729 44.02 -1.26 -2.41
C LEU A 729 43.57 -2.08 -3.61
N PRO A 730 43.27 -3.37 -3.40
CA PRO A 730 42.60 -4.21 -4.38
C PRO A 730 41.10 -3.88 -4.41
N LEU A 731 40.76 -2.63 -4.75
CA LEU A 731 39.40 -2.09 -4.76
C LEU A 731 39.27 -1.03 -5.85
N PHE A 732 38.33 -1.22 -6.78
CA PHE A 732 38.00 -0.17 -7.74
C PHE A 732 37.48 1.07 -7.01
N ASP A 733 37.96 2.24 -7.42
CA ASP A 733 37.40 3.48 -6.91
C ASP A 733 36.00 3.72 -7.49
N PHE A 734 35.12 4.26 -6.66
CA PHE A 734 33.76 4.62 -7.04
C PHE A 734 33.29 5.82 -6.20
N PRO A 735 32.46 6.72 -6.76
CA PRO A 735 32.02 7.91 -6.03
C PRO A 735 31.44 7.61 -4.65
N GLY A 736 31.91 8.35 -3.64
CA GLY A 736 31.48 8.21 -2.26
C GLY A 736 32.36 7.31 -1.39
N MET A 737 33.36 6.64 -1.98
CA MET A 737 34.40 5.93 -1.23
C MET A 737 35.31 6.90 -0.48
N VAL A 738 35.72 6.50 0.73
CA VAL A 738 36.51 7.34 1.64
C VAL A 738 37.58 6.49 2.32
N VAL A 739 38.85 6.88 2.16
CA VAL A 739 39.97 6.31 2.92
C VAL A 739 40.08 7.03 4.27
N LYS A 740 40.21 6.26 5.36
CA LYS A 740 40.55 6.80 6.67
C LYS A 740 41.78 6.11 7.22
N VAL A 741 42.74 6.88 7.72
CA VAL A 741 43.91 6.40 8.48
C VAL A 741 43.84 7.00 9.88
N ASP A 742 43.79 6.14 10.91
CA ASP A 742 43.59 6.51 12.32
C ASP A 742 42.36 7.41 12.54
N GLY A 743 41.30 7.13 11.79
CA GLY A 743 40.04 7.88 11.83
C GLY A 743 40.05 9.21 11.08
N LYS A 744 41.21 9.69 10.61
CA LYS A 744 41.31 10.89 9.76
C LYS A 744 41.09 10.50 8.30
N VAL A 745 40.27 11.28 7.60
CA VAL A 745 40.09 11.11 6.15
C VAL A 745 41.35 11.61 5.45
N ILE A 746 41.93 10.77 4.60
CA ILE A 746 43.06 11.15 3.74
C ILE A 746 42.59 11.15 2.29
N PRO A 747 43.13 12.03 1.43
CA PRO A 747 42.84 12.00 0.01
C PRO A 747 43.40 10.70 -0.59
N HIS A 748 42.69 10.19 -1.59
CA HIS A 748 43.16 9.08 -2.41
C HIS A 748 43.13 9.47 -3.88
N ILE A 749 43.93 8.77 -4.66
CA ILE A 749 44.11 8.93 -6.09
C ILE A 749 43.71 7.60 -6.73
N ASN A 750 43.04 7.67 -7.87
CA ASN A 750 42.51 6.52 -8.59
C ASN A 750 43.18 6.30 -9.96
N ASN A 751 43.90 7.30 -10.48
CA ASN A 751 44.54 7.24 -11.80
C ASN A 751 46.08 7.10 -11.74
N ASN A 752 46.66 6.79 -10.57
CA ASN A 752 48.10 6.59 -10.45
C ASN A 752 48.45 5.16 -10.91
N CYS A 753 48.84 5.04 -12.19
CA CYS A 753 49.01 3.77 -12.90
C CYS A 753 50.45 3.52 -13.35
N THR A 754 51.42 4.08 -12.62
CA THR A 754 52.88 4.06 -12.89
C THR A 754 53.48 2.68 -13.17
N ASN A 755 52.91 1.61 -12.60
CA ASN A 755 53.41 0.22 -12.75
C ASN A 755 52.38 -0.73 -13.39
N GLU A 756 51.34 -0.21 -14.05
CA GLU A 756 50.29 -1.02 -14.66
C GLU A 756 50.29 -0.89 -16.18
N ARG A 757 50.16 -2.03 -16.88
CA ARG A 757 49.97 -2.05 -18.34
C ARG A 757 48.72 -1.28 -18.78
N TYR A 758 47.67 -1.29 -17.94
CA TYR A 758 46.41 -0.58 -18.15
C TYR A 758 45.94 -0.02 -16.82
N CYS A 759 45.38 1.19 -16.83
CA CYS A 759 44.97 1.86 -15.59
C CYS A 759 43.71 1.23 -15.00
N ARG A 760 43.84 0.57 -13.84
CA ARG A 760 42.75 -0.16 -13.18
C ARG A 760 41.84 0.72 -12.32
N GLY A 761 42.14 2.00 -12.10
CA GLY A 761 41.25 2.89 -11.35
C GLY A 761 41.22 2.62 -9.83
N LEU A 762 42.30 2.07 -9.27
CA LEU A 762 42.33 1.55 -7.90
C LEU A 762 42.62 2.64 -6.86
N ILE A 763 42.01 2.50 -5.67
CA ILE A 763 42.24 3.43 -4.57
C ILE A 763 43.70 3.37 -4.10
N THR A 764 44.44 4.46 -4.32
CA THR A 764 45.85 4.62 -3.94
C THR A 764 46.00 5.84 -3.03
N PHE A 765 46.77 5.73 -1.95
CA PHE A 765 46.94 6.84 -0.99
C PHE A 765 48.27 6.76 -0.24
N ASN A 766 48.69 7.90 0.31
CA ASN A 766 49.94 8.04 1.04
C ASN A 766 49.71 7.84 2.55
N ILE A 767 50.61 7.08 3.19
CA ILE A 767 50.61 6.80 4.62
C ILE A 767 51.94 7.30 5.23
N PRO A 768 51.89 8.28 6.14
CA PRO A 768 53.10 8.76 6.82
C PRO A 768 53.57 7.79 7.92
N GLN A 769 54.90 7.68 8.10
CA GLN A 769 55.64 6.81 9.02
C GLN A 769 55.04 6.84 10.43
N HIS A 770 54.62 5.67 10.92
CA HIS A 770 54.14 5.48 12.29
C HIS A 770 53.95 3.99 12.61
N MET A 771 54.31 3.58 13.83
CA MET A 771 54.44 2.17 14.26
C MET A 771 53.15 1.32 14.17
N GLN A 772 51.95 1.94 14.15
CA GLN A 772 50.67 1.26 13.91
C GLN A 772 49.63 2.22 13.32
N ARG A 773 48.86 1.77 12.31
CA ARG A 773 47.73 2.52 11.68
C ARG A 773 46.49 1.63 11.49
N THR A 774 45.29 2.21 11.57
CA THR A 774 44.01 1.52 11.22
C THR A 774 43.34 2.12 9.98
N ILE A 775 43.02 1.30 8.98
CA ILE A 775 42.26 1.70 7.78
C ILE A 775 40.78 1.30 7.89
N LYS A 776 39.83 2.14 7.44
CA LYS A 776 38.40 1.78 7.36
C LYS A 776 37.67 2.43 6.19
N PHE A 777 37.06 1.62 5.33
CA PHE A 777 36.12 2.03 4.28
C PHE A 777 34.68 1.88 4.75
N LEU A 778 33.76 2.74 4.30
CA LEU A 778 32.33 2.67 4.63
C LEU A 778 31.51 3.28 3.50
N VAL A 779 30.69 2.49 2.80
CA VAL A 779 29.54 3.03 2.07
C VAL A 779 28.48 3.42 3.11
N LYS A 780 28.31 4.73 3.31
CA LYS A 780 27.38 5.28 4.30
C LYS A 780 25.96 5.00 3.83
N HIS A 781 25.13 4.36 4.67
CA HIS A 781 23.74 4.78 5.01
C HIS A 781 23.00 3.87 6.02
N LYS A 782 23.64 2.85 6.62
CA LYS A 782 23.04 1.91 7.63
C LYS A 782 22.25 2.59 8.76
N PHE A 783 22.70 3.74 9.22
CA PHE A 783 22.08 4.48 10.33
C PHE A 783 20.79 5.23 9.96
N LEU A 784 20.56 5.54 8.67
CA LEU A 784 19.34 6.23 8.26
C LEU A 784 18.13 5.31 8.38
N LEU A 785 18.30 4.02 8.04
CA LEU A 785 17.26 3.00 8.25
C LEU A 785 16.91 2.87 9.74
N ILE A 786 17.93 2.85 10.62
CA ILE A 786 17.71 2.82 12.08
C ILE A 786 16.92 4.05 12.53
N VAL A 787 17.25 5.25 12.04
CA VAL A 787 16.51 6.48 12.34
C VAL A 787 15.04 6.37 11.92
N VAL A 788 14.76 5.85 10.72
CA VAL A 788 13.38 5.65 10.25
C VAL A 788 12.64 4.64 11.12
N LEU A 789 13.25 3.50 11.45
CA LEU A 789 12.64 2.49 12.31
C LEU A 789 12.33 3.00 13.72
N LEU A 790 13.20 3.86 14.29
CA LEU A 790 12.98 4.48 15.59
C LEU A 790 11.77 5.43 15.63
N THR A 791 11.25 5.87 14.48
CA THR A 791 10.04 6.72 14.45
C THR A 791 8.74 5.92 14.59
N ILE A 792 8.73 4.63 14.23
CA ILE A 792 7.50 3.83 14.21
C ILE A 792 6.77 3.84 15.57
N PRO A 793 7.45 3.63 16.72
CA PRO A 793 6.76 3.62 18.02
C PRO A 793 6.09 4.95 18.39
N THR A 794 6.53 6.09 17.82
CA THR A 794 6.02 7.41 18.19
C THR A 794 4.70 7.77 17.51
N PHE A 795 4.37 7.10 16.39
CA PHE A 795 3.15 7.36 15.63
C PHE A 795 2.31 6.12 15.30
N PHE A 796 2.77 4.90 15.59
CA PHE A 796 2.08 3.66 15.21
C PHE A 796 0.59 3.67 15.60
N ARG A 797 0.24 4.26 16.75
CA ARG A 797 -1.15 4.39 17.20
C ARG A 797 -2.04 5.23 16.28
N MET A 798 -1.46 6.19 15.55
CA MET A 798 -2.15 7.04 14.58
C MET A 798 -2.60 6.28 13.32
N LEU A 799 -2.08 5.06 13.08
CA LEU A 799 -2.47 4.26 11.90
C LEU A 799 -3.87 3.66 12.03
N ARG A 800 -4.52 3.79 13.19
CA ARG A 800 -5.89 3.32 13.42
C ARG A 800 -6.91 4.24 12.72
N PRO A 801 -8.09 3.72 12.33
CA PRO A 801 -9.22 4.54 11.89
C PRO A 801 -9.73 5.46 13.02
N GLY A 802 -10.17 6.67 12.67
CA GLY A 802 -10.57 7.71 13.63
C GLY A 802 -9.46 8.74 13.88
N ILE A 803 -9.66 9.60 14.88
CA ILE A 803 -8.73 10.66 15.31
C ILE A 803 -8.65 10.67 16.84
N TYR A 804 -7.53 11.11 17.40
CA TYR A 804 -7.41 11.32 18.85
C TYR A 804 -7.84 12.74 19.23
N SER A 805 -8.30 12.92 20.47
CA SER A 805 -8.59 14.24 21.02
C SER A 805 -7.31 15.08 21.15
N MET A 806 -7.39 16.34 20.78
CA MET A 806 -6.32 17.33 20.86
C MET A 806 -6.92 18.70 21.18
N GLN A 807 -6.12 19.59 21.76
CA GLN A 807 -6.58 20.94 22.15
C GLN A 807 -6.86 21.83 20.94
N ASP A 808 -6.10 21.68 19.84
CA ASP A 808 -6.28 22.44 18.60
C ASP A 808 -7.16 21.70 17.57
N TYR A 809 -8.13 22.41 16.97
CA TYR A 809 -9.03 21.88 15.95
C TYR A 809 -8.43 21.84 14.54
N HIS A 810 -7.46 20.97 14.29
CA HIS A 810 -6.78 20.90 12.99
C HIS A 810 -7.62 20.32 11.85
N ALA A 811 -8.54 19.41 12.13
CA ALA A 811 -9.42 18.85 11.12
C ALA A 811 -10.35 19.92 10.52
N PHE A 812 -10.92 20.79 11.38
CA PHE A 812 -11.64 21.99 10.96
C PHE A 812 -10.77 22.90 10.07
N ARG A 813 -9.57 23.26 10.54
CA ARG A 813 -8.67 24.15 9.77
C ARG A 813 -8.27 23.56 8.42
N GLN A 814 -8.05 22.24 8.34
CA GLN A 814 -7.76 21.59 7.06
C GLN A 814 -8.99 21.51 6.15
N TYR A 815 -10.19 21.35 6.71
CA TYR A 815 -11.45 21.46 5.97
C TYR A 815 -11.63 22.86 5.37
N GLU A 816 -11.44 23.93 6.17
CA GLU A 816 -11.51 25.31 5.67
C GLU A 816 -10.48 25.58 4.58
N PHE A 817 -9.26 25.06 4.74
CA PHE A 817 -8.22 25.15 3.72
C PHE A 817 -8.64 24.45 2.41
N ASN A 818 -9.29 23.29 2.53
CA ASN A 818 -9.84 22.57 1.39
C ASN A 818 -10.97 23.34 0.67
N GLN A 819 -11.86 23.98 1.42
CA GLN A 819 -12.92 24.82 0.85
C GLN A 819 -12.34 26.02 0.10
N CYS A 820 -11.36 26.68 0.71
CA CYS A 820 -10.64 27.79 0.11
C CYS A 820 -9.96 27.39 -1.23
N VAL A 821 -9.26 26.25 -1.27
CA VAL A 821 -8.64 25.75 -2.50
C VAL A 821 -9.68 25.36 -3.55
N LYS A 822 -10.79 24.73 -3.15
CA LYS A 822 -11.93 24.43 -4.05
C LYS A 822 -12.57 25.69 -4.64
N ALA A 823 -12.59 26.78 -3.88
CA ALA A 823 -13.06 28.09 -4.33
C ALA A 823 -12.06 28.82 -5.23
N GLY A 824 -10.90 28.22 -5.55
CA GLY A 824 -9.87 28.82 -6.41
C GLY A 824 -9.03 29.90 -5.72
N GLN A 825 -9.08 30.00 -4.38
CA GLN A 825 -8.32 30.99 -3.63
C GLN A 825 -6.93 30.42 -3.27
N ILE A 826 -5.92 30.72 -4.09
CA ILE A 826 -4.52 30.35 -3.83
C ILE A 826 -3.65 31.61 -3.94
N PRO A 827 -2.96 32.04 -2.86
CA PRO A 827 -2.90 31.44 -1.53
C PRO A 827 -4.21 31.57 -0.74
N CYS A 828 -4.42 30.66 0.21
CA CYS A 828 -5.61 30.70 1.05
C CYS A 828 -5.60 31.87 2.01
N ARG A 829 -6.74 32.52 2.20
CA ARG A 829 -6.87 33.72 3.03
C ARG A 829 -8.06 33.64 3.99
N TRP A 830 -9.24 33.31 3.47
CA TRP A 830 -10.50 33.32 4.20
C TRP A 830 -10.95 31.92 4.59
N ALA A 831 -11.48 31.78 5.81
CA ALA A 831 -12.14 30.58 6.32
C ALA A 831 -13.64 30.89 6.45
N PRO A 832 -14.50 30.48 5.49
CA PRO A 832 -15.90 30.87 5.45
C PRO A 832 -16.76 30.31 6.60
N ASP A 833 -16.51 29.09 7.09
CA ASP A 833 -17.38 28.48 8.11
C ASP A 833 -16.94 28.83 9.54
N ALA A 834 -15.77 29.47 9.68
CA ALA A 834 -15.24 29.92 10.96
C ALA A 834 -16.10 31.04 11.58
N GLY A 835 -16.11 31.09 12.91
CA GLY A 835 -16.90 32.04 13.66
C GLY A 835 -18.40 31.86 13.42
N LEU A 836 -18.89 30.62 13.50
CA LEU A 836 -20.30 30.25 13.26
C LEU A 836 -20.84 30.59 11.84
N GLY A 837 -19.97 30.62 10.83
CA GLY A 837 -20.34 30.89 9.44
C GLY A 837 -20.32 32.38 9.04
N TYR A 838 -19.89 33.27 9.93
CA TYR A 838 -19.62 34.68 9.58
C TYR A 838 -18.30 34.84 8.81
N GLY A 839 -17.40 33.86 8.92
CA GLY A 839 -16.12 33.81 8.25
C GLY A 839 -15.05 34.71 8.87
N VAL A 840 -13.79 34.27 8.84
CA VAL A 840 -12.64 35.04 9.35
C VAL A 840 -11.40 34.89 8.45
N PRO A 841 -10.47 35.86 8.42
CA PRO A 841 -9.24 35.79 7.63
C PRO A 841 -8.17 34.87 8.27
N LEU A 842 -8.55 33.63 8.61
CA LEU A 842 -7.72 32.70 9.39
C LEU A 842 -6.33 32.49 8.78
N PHE A 843 -6.26 32.22 7.48
CA PHE A 843 -5.01 31.83 6.83
C PHE A 843 -4.09 33.02 6.55
N ASN A 844 -4.56 34.26 6.70
CA ASN A 844 -3.66 35.42 6.67
C ASN A 844 -2.76 35.47 7.91
N PHE A 845 -3.23 34.96 9.05
CA PHE A 845 -2.51 35.06 10.33
C PHE A 845 -2.05 33.71 10.89
N TYR A 846 -2.55 32.60 10.33
CA TYR A 846 -2.19 31.24 10.73
C TYR A 846 -1.34 30.53 9.66
N GLY A 847 -0.48 29.61 10.09
CA GLY A 847 0.48 28.92 9.21
C GLY A 847 -0.18 28.06 8.14
N GLN A 848 0.20 28.23 6.87
CA GLN A 848 -0.43 27.58 5.71
C GLN A 848 0.31 26.33 5.22
N PHE A 849 1.62 26.24 5.43
CA PHE A 849 2.46 25.23 4.76
C PHE A 849 2.06 23.79 5.06
N ALA A 850 1.77 23.47 6.33
CA ALA A 850 1.35 22.13 6.71
C ALA A 850 0.01 21.76 6.06
N TYR A 851 -0.95 22.69 6.01
CA TYR A 851 -2.25 22.45 5.37
C TYR A 851 -2.17 22.37 3.85
N ALA A 852 -1.22 23.06 3.22
CA ALA A 852 -0.94 22.89 1.80
C ALA A 852 -0.45 21.46 1.48
N ILE A 853 0.36 20.87 2.37
CA ILE A 853 0.77 19.46 2.27
C ILE A 853 -0.45 18.53 2.52
N GLY A 854 -1.29 18.85 3.50
CA GLY A 854 -2.50 18.07 3.82
C GLY A 854 -3.57 18.14 2.73
N GLU A 855 -3.68 19.27 2.05
CA GLU A 855 -4.52 19.46 0.88
C GLU A 855 -4.02 18.60 -0.28
N GLY A 856 -2.70 18.53 -0.42
CA GLY A 856 -2.03 17.55 -1.27
C GLY A 856 -2.39 16.11 -0.94
N TYR A 857 -2.89 15.76 0.26
CA TYR A 857 -3.43 14.44 0.60
C TYR A 857 -4.93 14.31 0.29
N ILE A 858 -5.71 15.38 0.50
CA ILE A 858 -7.16 15.42 0.25
C ILE A 858 -7.49 15.42 -1.24
N LEU A 859 -6.73 16.16 -2.06
CA LEU A 859 -6.82 16.15 -3.52
C LEU A 859 -6.64 14.74 -4.12
N LEU A 860 -6.16 13.77 -3.33
CA LEU A 860 -5.89 12.38 -3.72
C LEU A 860 -7.06 11.46 -3.40
N GLY A 861 -8.15 12.04 -2.88
CA GLY A 861 -9.29 11.33 -2.33
C GLY A 861 -9.05 10.80 -0.92
N GLY A 862 -8.06 11.35 -0.20
CA GLY A 862 -7.90 11.14 1.23
C GLY A 862 -8.97 11.88 2.04
N GLN A 863 -9.28 11.36 3.22
CA GLN A 863 -10.17 12.01 4.18
C GLN A 863 -9.44 13.14 4.93
N VAL A 864 -10.16 14.14 5.40
CA VAL A 864 -9.61 15.28 6.16
C VAL A 864 -8.99 14.79 7.47
N ILE A 865 -9.65 13.87 8.17
CA ILE A 865 -9.10 13.27 9.39
C ILE A 865 -7.76 12.57 9.13
N ASP A 866 -7.67 11.82 8.03
CA ASP A 866 -6.46 11.07 7.70
C ASP A 866 -5.32 12.00 7.26
N SER A 867 -5.60 13.14 6.64
CA SER A 867 -4.57 14.11 6.27
C SER A 867 -3.89 14.71 7.50
N ILE A 868 -4.64 15.00 8.57
CA ILE A 868 -4.06 15.49 9.84
C ILE A 868 -3.11 14.46 10.46
N LYS A 869 -3.53 13.19 10.54
CA LYS A 869 -2.67 12.11 11.05
C LYS A 869 -1.41 11.95 10.19
N PHE A 870 -1.56 12.01 8.87
CA PHE A 870 -0.44 11.98 7.93
C PHE A 870 0.56 13.11 8.19
N LEU A 871 0.07 14.34 8.41
CA LEU A 871 0.92 15.49 8.69
C LEU A 871 1.69 15.31 10.00
N PHE A 872 1.07 14.83 11.09
CA PHE A 872 1.80 14.55 12.33
C PHE A 872 2.86 13.45 12.16
N ILE A 873 2.54 12.35 11.46
CA ILE A 873 3.50 11.30 11.12
C ILE A 873 4.69 11.88 10.34
N LEU A 874 4.40 12.70 9.32
CA LEU A 874 5.42 13.35 8.50
C LEU A 874 6.29 14.29 9.34
N SER A 875 5.71 15.00 10.31
CA SER A 875 6.45 15.87 11.22
C SER A 875 7.45 15.09 12.10
N LEU A 876 7.09 13.90 12.58
CA LEU A 876 7.95 13.04 13.40
C LEU A 876 9.07 12.40 12.57
N LEU A 877 8.74 11.89 11.38
CA LEU A 877 9.71 11.30 10.46
C LEU A 877 10.69 12.35 9.91
N GLY A 878 10.16 13.46 9.38
CA GLY A 878 10.94 14.52 8.75
C GLY A 878 11.91 15.18 9.73
N SER A 879 11.47 15.45 10.96
CA SER A 879 12.30 16.09 11.99
C SER A 879 13.44 15.17 12.44
N SER A 880 13.19 13.85 12.53
CA SER A 880 14.21 12.85 12.84
C SER A 880 15.29 12.78 11.76
N VAL A 881 14.88 12.69 10.49
CA VAL A 881 15.82 12.64 9.35
C VAL A 881 16.63 13.94 9.25
N ALA A 882 15.97 15.09 9.41
CA ALA A 882 16.64 16.39 9.35
C ALA A 882 17.65 16.58 10.49
N MET A 883 17.26 16.24 11.73
CA MET A 883 18.16 16.29 12.89
C MET A 883 19.35 15.34 12.72
N TYR A 884 19.14 14.13 12.17
CA TYR A 884 20.23 13.19 11.88
C TYR A 884 21.26 13.79 10.92
N PHE A 885 20.82 14.43 9.83
CA PHE A 885 21.73 15.05 8.88
C PHE A 885 22.49 16.24 9.50
N LEU A 886 21.83 17.09 10.27
CA LEU A 886 22.48 18.19 10.97
C LEU A 886 23.52 17.68 11.99
N ALA A 887 23.11 16.80 12.89
CA ALA A 887 23.97 16.26 13.94
C ALA A 887 25.16 15.47 13.35
N LYS A 888 24.95 14.72 12.26
CA LYS A 888 26.02 14.04 11.53
C LYS A 888 27.02 15.02 10.92
N HIS A 889 26.54 16.17 10.43
CA HIS A 889 27.41 17.20 9.88
C HIS A 889 28.25 17.87 10.98
N ILE A 890 27.63 18.26 12.09
CA ILE A 890 28.29 18.94 13.20
C ILE A 890 29.28 18.03 13.93
N TRP A 891 28.85 16.82 14.32
CA TRP A 891 29.66 15.91 15.14
C TRP A 891 30.57 14.99 14.32
N LYS A 892 30.38 14.93 12.99
CA LYS A 892 31.12 14.06 12.07
C LYS A 892 31.10 12.57 12.44
N ASP A 893 30.11 12.15 13.21
CA ASP A 893 29.98 10.79 13.74
C ASP A 893 28.53 10.29 13.69
N ASN A 894 28.35 9.03 13.26
CA ASN A 894 27.01 8.46 13.09
C ASN A 894 26.32 8.12 14.41
N LEU A 895 27.06 7.73 15.45
CA LEU A 895 26.49 7.38 16.76
C LEU A 895 26.10 8.64 17.53
N SER A 896 26.94 9.68 17.49
CA SER A 896 26.60 11.01 17.98
C SER A 896 25.33 11.55 17.31
N ALA A 897 25.23 11.40 15.99
CA ALA A 897 24.04 11.81 15.24
C ALA A 897 22.80 10.99 15.63
N LEU A 898 22.95 9.67 15.79
CA LEU A 898 21.85 8.79 16.21
C LEU A 898 21.33 9.16 17.60
N VAL A 899 22.23 9.45 18.56
CA VAL A 899 21.84 9.87 19.92
C VAL A 899 21.14 11.22 19.90
N SER A 900 21.68 12.23 19.20
CA SER A 900 21.01 13.52 19.07
C SER A 900 19.61 13.39 18.45
N THR A 901 19.50 12.57 17.41
CA THR A 901 18.22 12.33 16.72
C THR A 901 17.21 11.62 17.62
N THR A 902 17.65 10.59 18.34
CA THR A 902 16.76 9.81 19.22
C THR A 902 16.26 10.68 20.36
N LEU A 903 17.14 11.45 21.01
CA LEU A 903 16.73 12.36 22.09
C LEU A 903 15.82 13.48 21.61
N TYR A 904 15.99 13.95 20.36
CA TYR A 904 15.12 14.94 19.73
C TYR A 904 13.73 14.38 19.41
N LEU A 905 13.67 13.16 18.87
CA LEU A 905 12.44 12.46 18.56
C LEU A 905 11.63 12.12 19.82
N TYR A 906 12.29 11.60 20.85
CA TYR A 906 11.67 11.11 22.09
C TYR A 906 11.59 12.15 23.22
N ALA A 907 11.69 13.45 22.91
CA ALA A 907 11.50 14.49 23.92
C ALA A 907 10.02 14.55 24.39
N PRO A 908 9.71 14.56 25.69
CA PRO A 908 8.33 14.64 26.18
C PRO A 908 7.58 15.88 25.68
N TYR A 909 8.24 17.05 25.61
CA TYR A 909 7.65 18.25 25.01
C TYR A 909 7.23 18.05 23.54
N ARG A 910 7.99 17.21 22.80
CA ARG A 910 7.62 16.83 21.43
C ARG A 910 6.35 16.01 21.40
N ALA A 911 6.21 15.08 22.36
CA ALA A 911 4.99 14.30 22.51
C ALA A 911 3.79 15.20 22.88
N VAL A 912 3.96 16.19 23.77
CA VAL A 912 2.90 17.17 24.10
C VAL A 912 2.42 17.92 22.86
N ASN A 913 3.34 18.39 22.01
CA ASN A 913 2.99 19.09 20.79
C ASN A 913 2.20 18.23 19.80
N VAL A 914 2.40 16.91 19.79
CA VAL A 914 1.73 16.00 18.84
C VAL A 914 0.45 15.41 19.41
N TRP A 915 0.48 14.93 20.65
CA TRP A 915 -0.56 14.09 21.25
C TRP A 915 -1.49 14.81 22.23
N VAL A 916 -1.06 15.94 22.81
CA VAL A 916 -1.86 16.69 23.80
C VAL A 916 -2.41 17.96 23.17
N ARG A 917 -1.51 18.88 22.80
CA ARG A 917 -1.88 20.14 22.16
C ARG A 917 -2.39 19.89 20.74
N GLY A 918 -1.73 18.96 20.05
CA GLY A 918 -1.86 18.82 18.61
C GLY A 918 -1.39 20.08 17.88
N ALA A 919 -0.37 20.81 18.33
CA ALA A 919 0.09 22.06 17.71
C ALA A 919 0.82 21.81 16.36
N LEU A 920 0.07 21.58 15.29
CA LEU A 920 0.62 21.09 14.01
C LEU A 920 1.67 22.02 13.35
N PRO A 921 1.48 23.35 13.27
CA PRO A 921 2.50 24.27 12.74
C PRO A 921 3.82 24.24 13.51
N GLU A 922 3.73 24.21 14.84
CA GLU A 922 4.90 24.08 15.71
C GLU A 922 5.55 22.71 15.51
N ALA A 923 4.74 21.65 15.36
CA ALA A 923 5.23 20.31 15.08
C ALA A 923 6.05 20.27 13.78
N PHE A 924 5.58 20.90 12.70
CA PHE A 924 6.33 21.01 11.43
C PHE A 924 7.60 21.83 11.52
N SER A 925 7.62 22.87 12.37
CA SER A 925 8.79 23.75 12.52
C SER A 925 10.05 22.99 12.99
N PHE A 926 9.89 21.87 13.71
CA PHE A 926 11.00 21.00 14.11
C PHE A 926 11.66 20.24 12.94
N ILE A 927 11.03 20.19 11.77
CA ILE A 927 11.69 19.75 10.54
C ILE A 927 12.64 20.84 10.05
N LEU A 928 12.19 22.10 10.13
CA LEU A 928 12.85 23.23 9.50
C LEU A 928 14.04 23.75 10.31
N PHE A 929 13.98 23.77 11.66
CA PHE A 929 15.12 24.20 12.49
C PHE A 929 16.43 23.48 12.11
N PRO A 930 16.49 22.13 12.07
CA PRO A 930 17.72 21.45 11.71
C PRO A 930 18.12 21.64 10.24
N LEU A 931 17.16 21.72 9.31
CA LEU A 931 17.47 21.95 7.89
C LEU A 931 18.05 23.33 7.64
N ILE A 932 17.53 24.38 8.30
CA ILE A 932 18.02 25.75 8.16
C ILE A 932 19.46 25.85 8.69
N LEU A 933 19.74 25.30 9.89
CA LEU A 933 21.14 25.28 10.38
C LEU A 933 22.04 24.45 9.47
N LEU A 934 21.56 23.33 8.91
CA LEU A 934 22.34 22.53 7.97
C LEU A 934 22.66 23.32 6.69
N ALA A 935 21.74 24.15 6.20
CA ALA A 935 21.98 25.03 5.07
C ALA A 935 23.04 26.09 5.39
N VAL A 936 23.05 26.64 6.60
CA VAL A 936 24.09 27.56 7.10
C VAL A 936 25.44 26.84 7.20
N GLU A 937 25.49 25.64 7.76
CA GLU A 937 26.70 24.83 7.85
C GLU A 937 27.30 24.52 6.47
N LYS A 938 26.43 24.21 5.49
CA LYS A 938 26.82 23.99 4.09
C LYS A 938 27.06 25.28 3.30
N LYS A 939 26.84 26.46 3.90
CA LYS A 939 26.92 27.78 3.25
C LYS A 939 26.10 27.86 1.95
N SER A 940 24.93 27.23 1.92
CA SER A 940 24.06 27.18 0.74
C SER A 940 22.98 28.25 0.84
N LEU A 941 23.15 29.36 0.10
CA LEU A 941 22.22 30.48 0.12
C LEU A 941 20.79 30.10 -0.33
N SER A 942 20.65 29.37 -1.45
CA SER A 942 19.34 29.03 -2.01
C SER A 942 18.51 28.16 -1.07
N TRP A 943 19.10 27.08 -0.54
CA TRP A 943 18.44 26.23 0.45
C TRP A 943 18.13 26.98 1.74
N PHE A 944 19.03 27.85 2.22
CA PHE A 944 18.78 28.67 3.39
C PHE A 944 17.56 29.57 3.20
N SER A 945 17.50 30.29 2.07
CA SER A 945 16.39 31.20 1.76
C SER A 945 15.05 30.46 1.61
N LEU A 946 15.05 29.33 0.91
CA LEU A 946 13.85 28.52 0.75
C LEU A 946 13.35 27.95 2.09
N LEU A 947 14.24 27.36 2.90
CA LEU A 947 13.84 26.74 4.15
C LEU A 947 13.38 27.77 5.19
N LEU A 948 14.00 28.96 5.19
CA LEU A 948 13.60 30.05 6.06
C LEU A 948 12.26 30.65 5.61
N SER A 949 11.99 30.78 4.29
CA SER A 949 10.66 31.19 3.80
C SER A 949 9.59 30.17 4.15
N LEU A 950 9.90 28.86 4.08
CA LEU A 950 8.99 27.81 4.53
C LEU A 950 8.70 27.90 6.03
N LEU A 951 9.68 28.27 6.87
CA LEU A 951 9.45 28.45 8.31
C LEU A 951 8.53 29.64 8.59
N ILE A 952 8.69 30.74 7.84
CA ILE A 952 7.81 31.92 7.91
C ILE A 952 6.36 31.50 7.66
N ILE A 953 6.07 30.81 6.55
CA ILE A 953 4.70 30.38 6.22
C ILE A 953 4.21 29.16 7.01
N THR A 954 5.08 28.55 7.83
CA THR A 954 4.73 27.44 8.73
C THR A 954 4.28 27.97 10.07
N HIS A 955 5.10 28.75 10.78
CA HIS A 955 4.76 29.22 12.12
C HIS A 955 5.61 30.43 12.54
N ASN A 956 4.98 31.62 12.56
CA ASN A 956 5.64 32.90 12.87
C ASN A 956 6.30 32.91 14.27
N LEU A 957 5.64 32.33 15.27
CA LEU A 957 6.19 32.30 16.63
C LEU A 957 7.44 31.40 16.72
N SER A 958 7.44 30.28 16.02
CA SER A 958 8.62 29.40 15.95
C SER A 958 9.80 30.08 15.27
N LEU A 959 9.54 30.92 14.26
CA LEU A 959 10.58 31.75 13.64
C LEU A 959 11.18 32.72 14.66
N ILE A 960 10.34 33.52 15.35
CA ILE A 960 10.81 34.52 16.34
C ILE A 960 11.65 33.84 17.42
N MET A 961 11.19 32.71 17.96
CA MET A 961 11.93 31.95 18.96
C MET A 961 13.26 31.38 18.42
N PHE A 962 13.35 31.07 17.13
CA PHE A 962 14.53 30.48 16.49
C PHE A 962 15.58 31.51 16.05
N LEU A 963 15.17 32.75 15.74
CA LEU A 963 16.06 33.82 15.25
C LEU A 963 17.31 34.07 16.13
N PRO A 964 17.25 34.07 17.48
CA PRO A 964 18.44 34.26 18.30
C PRO A 964 19.48 33.16 18.12
N ILE A 965 19.07 31.88 18.08
CA ILE A 965 19.98 30.75 17.78
C ILE A 965 20.55 30.93 16.38
N LEU A 966 19.70 31.21 15.39
CA LEU A 966 20.11 31.32 14.00
C LEU A 966 21.12 32.47 13.80
N GLY A 967 20.85 33.64 14.39
CA GLY A 967 21.73 34.80 14.34
C GLY A 967 23.08 34.52 15.00
N LEU A 968 23.09 33.98 16.22
CA LEU A 968 24.31 33.55 16.90
C LEU A 968 25.10 32.53 16.07
N TRP A 969 24.40 31.59 15.43
CA TRP A 969 25.01 30.56 14.58
C TRP A 969 25.64 31.15 13.31
N ILE A 970 24.95 32.08 12.63
CA ILE A 970 25.45 32.80 11.45
C ILE A 970 26.69 33.62 11.81
N ILE A 971 26.65 34.34 12.94
CA ILE A 971 27.78 35.15 13.43
C ILE A 971 28.97 34.24 13.75
N TYR A 972 28.73 33.15 14.50
CA TYR A 972 29.75 32.16 14.86
C TYR A 972 30.40 31.52 13.62
N ARG A 973 29.59 31.18 12.60
CA ARG A 973 30.06 30.59 11.34
C ARG A 973 30.54 31.62 10.31
N LYS A 974 30.44 32.91 10.62
CA LYS A 974 30.82 34.04 9.75
C LYS A 974 30.17 33.96 8.35
N TYR A 975 28.91 33.55 8.27
CA TYR A 975 28.19 33.39 7.00
C TYR A 975 27.31 34.60 6.67
N TRP A 976 27.93 35.77 6.47
CA TRP A 976 27.22 37.04 6.28
C TRP A 976 26.25 37.08 5.09
N LYS A 977 26.48 36.26 4.05
CA LYS A 977 25.54 36.14 2.92
C LYS A 977 24.14 35.67 3.35
N ALA A 978 24.01 35.00 4.50
CA ALA A 978 22.72 34.61 5.06
C ALA A 978 21.80 35.82 5.34
N PHE A 979 22.32 37.01 5.64
CA PHE A 979 21.49 38.20 5.82
C PHE A 979 20.75 38.58 4.54
N GLY A 980 21.45 38.58 3.39
CA GLY A 980 20.82 38.74 2.07
C GLY A 980 19.84 37.59 1.76
N GLY A 981 20.19 36.36 2.16
CA GLY A 981 19.27 35.22 2.08
C GLY A 981 17.99 35.39 2.90
N GLY A 982 18.07 36.08 4.04
CA GLY A 982 16.91 36.46 4.86
C GLY A 982 15.97 37.41 4.14
N VAL A 983 16.51 38.40 3.42
CA VAL A 983 15.72 39.30 2.56
C VAL A 983 15.01 38.51 1.46
N VAL A 984 15.71 37.60 0.78
CA VAL A 984 15.09 36.72 -0.23
C VAL A 984 13.99 35.86 0.40
N SER A 985 14.17 35.40 1.64
CA SER A 985 13.15 34.60 2.34
C SER A 985 11.87 35.41 2.56
N LEU A 986 12.01 36.67 3.00
CA LEU A 986 10.89 37.59 3.18
C LEU A 986 10.16 37.83 1.85
N LEU A 987 10.88 38.01 0.75
CA LEU A 987 10.30 38.16 -0.59
C LEU A 987 9.53 36.90 -1.03
N LEU A 988 10.09 35.71 -0.84
CA LEU A 988 9.42 34.44 -1.17
C LEU A 988 8.16 34.21 -0.33
N SER A 989 8.14 34.71 0.90
CA SER A 989 6.96 34.65 1.79
C SER A 989 6.09 35.90 1.76
N ALA A 990 6.33 36.85 0.85
CA ALA A 990 5.69 38.17 0.89
C ALA A 990 4.16 38.08 0.79
N PHE A 991 3.64 37.11 0.05
CA PHE A 991 2.19 36.85 -0.08
C PHE A 991 1.50 36.55 1.26
N TYR A 992 2.26 36.11 2.27
CA TYR A 992 1.81 35.81 3.62
C TYR A 992 2.22 36.91 4.62
N VAL A 993 3.47 37.38 4.55
CA VAL A 993 4.01 38.38 5.49
C VAL A 993 3.36 39.76 5.32
N LEU A 994 3.10 40.19 4.07
CA LEU A 994 2.50 41.51 3.84
C LEU A 994 1.07 41.60 4.42
N PRO A 995 0.16 40.62 4.20
CA PRO A 995 -1.12 40.57 4.90
C PRO A 995 -0.99 40.61 6.42
N VAL A 996 -0.09 39.81 7.02
CA VAL A 996 0.12 39.83 8.49
C VAL A 996 0.43 41.23 9.00
N ILE A 997 1.32 41.95 8.31
CA ILE A 997 1.75 43.30 8.72
C ILE A 997 0.65 44.33 8.49
N PHE A 998 0.09 44.39 7.29
CA PHE A 998 -0.79 45.49 6.89
C PHE A 998 -2.26 45.28 7.27
N GLU A 999 -2.71 44.02 7.37
CA GLU A 999 -4.10 43.68 7.63
C GLU A 999 -4.38 43.37 9.11
N SER A 1000 -3.35 43.20 9.94
CA SER A 1000 -3.50 43.00 11.40
C SER A 1000 -4.29 44.09 12.11
N LYS A 1001 -4.24 45.34 11.60
CA LYS A 1001 -5.01 46.47 12.13
C LYS A 1001 -6.53 46.35 11.93
N TYR A 1002 -6.99 45.43 11.07
CA TYR A 1002 -8.42 45.21 10.79
C TYR A 1002 -9.04 44.12 11.68
N VAL A 1003 -8.22 43.38 12.43
CA VAL A 1003 -8.66 42.32 13.33
C VAL A 1003 -8.27 42.62 14.77
N SER A 1004 -9.03 42.09 15.72
CA SER A 1004 -8.78 42.27 17.15
C SER A 1004 -7.72 41.29 17.60
N LEU A 1005 -6.50 41.79 17.83
CA LEU A 1005 -5.38 41.01 18.37
C LEU A 1005 -5.24 41.12 19.89
N SER A 1006 -6.12 41.84 20.58
CA SER A 1006 -6.09 41.93 22.05
C SER A 1006 -6.47 40.61 22.70
N ASN A 1007 -7.45 39.89 22.14
CA ASN A 1007 -7.93 38.62 22.67
C ASN A 1007 -6.87 37.52 22.73
N ILE A 1008 -5.80 37.62 21.94
CA ILE A 1008 -4.72 36.63 21.89
C ILE A 1008 -3.55 36.93 22.84
N VAL A 1009 -3.62 38.00 23.66
CA VAL A 1009 -2.57 38.37 24.63
C VAL A 1009 -3.08 38.70 26.04
N PHE A 1010 -4.40 38.67 26.25
CA PHE A 1010 -5.05 38.91 27.56
C PHE A 1010 -5.81 37.65 28.05
N GLY A 1011 -6.25 37.65 29.31
CA GLY A 1011 -6.98 36.52 29.91
C GLY A 1011 -6.11 35.26 30.02
N TYR A 1012 -6.63 34.11 29.54
CA TYR A 1012 -5.87 32.84 29.48
C TYR A 1012 -4.63 32.91 28.58
N PHE A 1013 -4.44 33.93 27.76
CA PHE A 1013 -3.24 34.09 26.93
C PHE A 1013 -2.21 35.05 27.55
N ASP A 1014 -2.45 35.57 28.75
CA ASP A 1014 -1.47 36.40 29.47
C ASP A 1014 -0.30 35.53 29.95
N TYR A 1015 0.89 35.77 29.39
CA TYR A 1015 2.11 35.04 29.70
C TYR A 1015 2.48 35.01 31.18
N LYS A 1016 2.03 35.99 31.98
CA LYS A 1016 2.28 36.03 33.43
C LYS A 1016 1.72 34.81 34.14
N ALA A 1017 0.65 34.20 33.62
CA ALA A 1017 0.00 33.03 34.20
C ALA A 1017 0.65 31.69 33.82
N HIS A 1018 1.62 31.67 32.90
CA HIS A 1018 2.12 30.42 32.28
C HIS A 1018 3.62 30.15 32.47
N PHE A 1019 4.25 30.83 33.41
CA PHE A 1019 5.62 30.52 33.80
C PHE A 1019 5.71 29.17 34.52
N ILE A 1020 6.72 28.38 34.18
CA ILE A 1020 6.91 27.04 34.73
C ILE A 1020 7.92 27.01 35.87
N SER A 1021 7.71 26.08 36.81
CA SER A 1021 8.62 25.82 37.92
C SER A 1021 9.81 24.95 37.50
N LEU A 1022 10.89 25.00 38.29
CA LEU A 1022 12.04 24.10 38.11
C LEU A 1022 11.65 22.62 38.27
N TYR A 1023 10.67 22.33 39.13
CA TYR A 1023 10.16 20.97 39.31
C TYR A 1023 9.56 20.42 38.00
N GLN A 1024 8.74 21.22 37.31
CA GLN A 1024 8.16 20.84 36.02
C GLN A 1024 9.22 20.58 34.94
N ILE A 1025 10.20 21.49 34.82
CA ILE A 1025 11.26 21.39 33.82
C ILE A 1025 12.15 20.14 34.03
N PHE A 1026 12.57 19.89 35.27
CA PHE A 1026 13.65 18.94 35.56
C PHE A 1026 13.19 17.58 36.11
N ILE A 1027 12.10 17.54 36.88
CA ILE A 1027 11.75 16.37 37.72
C ILE A 1027 10.39 15.78 37.34
N SER A 1028 9.42 16.60 36.96
CA SER A 1028 8.04 16.15 36.72
C SER A 1028 7.96 15.09 35.62
N ARG A 1029 7.32 13.96 35.97
CA ARG A 1029 6.93 12.88 35.04
C ARG A 1029 5.43 12.84 34.78
N TYR A 1030 4.71 13.86 35.23
CA TYR A 1030 3.28 13.94 35.06
C TYR A 1030 2.92 13.93 33.57
N TRP A 1031 2.04 13.02 33.16
CA TRP A 1031 1.45 12.98 31.82
C TRP A 1031 -0.03 13.36 31.88
N GLY A 1032 -0.39 14.55 31.42
CA GLY A 1032 -1.75 15.08 31.47
C GLY A 1032 -2.17 15.77 30.18
N TYR A 1033 -3.48 15.99 30.04
CA TYR A 1033 -4.12 16.51 28.83
C TYR A 1033 -4.85 17.84 29.00
N GLY A 1034 -4.77 18.46 30.19
CA GLY A 1034 -5.48 19.70 30.50
C GLY A 1034 -4.71 20.97 30.16
N GLY A 1035 -5.19 22.10 30.68
CA GLY A 1035 -4.66 23.44 30.40
C GLY A 1035 -3.37 23.79 31.14
N SER A 1036 -2.70 24.85 30.69
CA SER A 1036 -1.57 25.44 31.41
C SER A 1036 -2.10 26.45 32.42
N THR A 1037 -1.71 26.31 33.69
CA THR A 1037 -2.01 27.26 34.77
C THR A 1037 -0.72 27.65 35.47
N TRP A 1038 -0.77 28.59 36.41
CA TRP A 1038 0.40 29.06 37.14
C TRP A 1038 0.86 28.04 38.19
N GLY A 1039 2.18 27.79 38.27
CA GLY A 1039 2.77 26.90 39.28
C GLY A 1039 2.64 25.41 38.93
N THR A 1040 2.70 24.53 39.94
CA THR A 1040 2.71 23.05 39.79
C THR A 1040 1.32 22.41 39.62
N GLY A 1041 0.26 23.22 39.57
CA GLY A 1041 -1.13 22.78 39.39
C GLY A 1041 -1.57 22.71 37.94
N ASP A 1042 -0.63 22.65 36.99
CA ASP A 1042 -0.97 22.51 35.57
C ASP A 1042 -1.31 21.06 35.23
N GLU A 1043 -2.28 20.89 34.35
CA GLU A 1043 -2.68 19.57 33.84
C GLU A 1043 -1.93 19.23 32.52
N LEU A 1044 -0.90 20.02 32.18
CA LEU A 1044 -0.08 19.89 30.98
C LEU A 1044 1.34 19.43 31.32
N SER A 1045 1.87 18.50 30.54
CA SER A 1045 3.18 17.88 30.80
C SER A 1045 4.37 18.71 30.33
N LEU A 1046 4.77 19.71 31.10
CA LEU A 1046 5.83 20.65 30.72
C LEU A 1046 7.23 20.17 31.12
N SER A 1047 7.75 19.17 30.39
CA SER A 1047 9.10 18.61 30.58
C SER A 1047 9.87 18.44 29.27
N VAL A 1048 11.19 18.67 29.29
CA VAL A 1048 12.11 18.37 28.17
C VAL A 1048 12.61 16.92 28.23
N GLY A 1049 12.47 16.25 29.38
CA GLY A 1049 12.91 14.89 29.63
C GLY A 1049 14.27 14.79 30.33
N ILE A 1050 14.41 13.77 31.19
CA ILE A 1050 15.58 13.58 32.06
C ILE A 1050 16.86 13.41 31.25
N LEU A 1051 16.84 12.60 30.18
CA LEU A 1051 18.04 12.36 29.37
C LEU A 1051 18.43 13.58 28.53
N GLN A 1052 17.43 14.33 28.06
CA GLN A 1052 17.62 15.53 27.25
C GLN A 1052 18.34 16.63 28.03
N TRP A 1053 18.17 16.69 29.36
CA TRP A 1053 18.95 17.57 30.26
C TRP A 1053 20.24 16.91 30.78
N ALA A 1054 20.17 15.66 31.25
CA ALA A 1054 21.30 15.01 31.93
C ALA A 1054 22.50 14.79 30.99
N VAL A 1055 22.27 14.33 29.76
CA VAL A 1055 23.33 14.02 28.80
C VAL A 1055 24.20 15.26 28.45
N PRO A 1056 23.64 16.41 28.05
CA PRO A 1056 24.45 17.59 27.78
C PRO A 1056 25.06 18.19 29.06
N LEU A 1057 24.39 18.14 30.22
CA LEU A 1057 24.98 18.63 31.47
C LEU A 1057 26.15 17.76 31.96
N LEU A 1058 26.07 16.44 31.82
CA LEU A 1058 27.18 15.54 32.11
C LEU A 1058 28.39 15.81 31.20
N ALA A 1059 28.14 16.09 29.92
CA ALA A 1059 29.18 16.51 28.99
C ALA A 1059 29.83 17.83 29.41
N LEU A 1060 29.03 18.79 29.89
CA LEU A 1060 29.53 20.08 30.39
C LEU A 1060 30.43 19.89 31.61
N ILE A 1061 30.02 19.08 32.59
CA ILE A 1061 30.82 18.76 33.78
C ILE A 1061 32.16 18.17 33.36
N PHE A 1062 32.16 17.22 32.42
CA PHE A 1062 33.39 16.59 31.96
C PHE A 1062 34.32 17.56 31.23
N ILE A 1063 33.78 18.50 30.44
CA ILE A 1063 34.57 19.54 29.77
C ILE A 1063 35.24 20.47 30.79
N LEU A 1064 34.51 20.85 31.84
CA LEU A 1064 35.02 21.70 32.93
C LEU A 1064 36.15 20.98 33.69
N ILE A 1065 35.98 19.69 34.01
CA ILE A 1065 37.00 18.87 34.68
C ILE A 1065 38.25 18.72 33.80
N LYS A 1066 38.10 18.49 32.50
CA LYS A 1066 39.23 18.26 31.58
C LYS A 1066 39.86 19.52 30.98
N ARG A 1067 39.37 20.72 31.34
CA ARG A 1067 39.84 22.04 30.84
C ARG A 1067 39.92 22.14 29.30
N LYS A 1068 39.07 21.42 28.55
CA LYS A 1068 39.06 21.36 27.07
C LYS A 1068 38.17 22.40 26.38
N ILE A 1069 38.04 23.59 26.96
CA ILE A 1069 37.03 24.63 26.60
C ILE A 1069 37.14 25.09 25.12
N ARG A 1070 38.35 25.07 24.54
CA ARG A 1070 38.60 25.58 23.17
C ARG A 1070 38.16 24.62 22.06
N GLU A 1071 38.14 23.31 22.32
CA GLU A 1071 37.70 22.28 21.37
C GLU A 1071 36.17 22.06 21.41
N SER A 1072 35.48 22.67 22.39
CA SER A 1072 34.05 22.44 22.68
C SER A 1072 33.16 23.65 22.39
N THR A 1073 33.63 24.66 21.65
CA THR A 1073 32.88 25.93 21.47
C THR A 1073 31.48 25.74 20.89
N THR A 1074 31.31 24.87 19.89
CA THR A 1074 29.98 24.57 19.32
C THR A 1074 29.04 23.95 20.35
N PHE A 1075 29.54 23.03 21.17
CA PHE A 1075 28.79 22.44 22.27
C PHE A 1075 28.41 23.51 23.33
N LEU A 1076 29.34 24.37 23.71
CA LEU A 1076 29.09 25.44 24.69
C LEU A 1076 28.08 26.47 24.21
N ILE A 1077 28.07 26.79 22.92
CA ILE A 1077 27.03 27.66 22.33
C ILE A 1077 25.66 26.98 22.46
N LEU A 1078 25.53 25.71 22.09
CA LEU A 1078 24.26 24.98 22.16
C LEU A 1078 23.75 24.82 23.60
N VAL A 1079 24.63 24.50 24.55
CA VAL A 1079 24.25 24.41 25.97
C VAL A 1079 23.92 25.80 26.53
N GLY A 1080 24.69 26.82 26.20
CA GLY A 1080 24.43 28.20 26.61
C GLY A 1080 23.10 28.73 26.10
N THR A 1081 22.78 28.51 24.82
CA THR A 1081 21.48 28.91 24.25
C THR A 1081 20.34 28.13 24.88
N GLY A 1082 20.47 26.81 25.08
CA GLY A 1082 19.41 26.04 25.71
C GLY A 1082 19.17 26.41 27.19
N LEU A 1083 20.22 26.75 27.95
CA LEU A 1083 20.07 27.29 29.32
C LEU A 1083 19.36 28.65 29.30
N PHE A 1084 19.71 29.52 28.36
CA PHE A 1084 19.06 30.81 28.19
C PHE A 1084 17.57 30.67 27.87
N TYR A 1085 17.20 29.78 26.95
CA TYR A 1085 15.78 29.51 26.65
C TYR A 1085 15.03 28.91 27.82
N ALA A 1086 15.65 28.03 28.60
CA ALA A 1086 15.00 27.52 29.81
C ALA A 1086 14.82 28.60 30.87
N PHE A 1087 15.76 29.55 30.99
CA PHE A 1087 15.57 30.73 31.82
C PHE A 1087 14.34 31.55 31.37
N LEU A 1088 14.13 31.72 30.06
CA LEU A 1088 12.95 32.43 29.53
C LEU A 1088 11.61 31.75 29.84
N THR A 1089 11.61 30.44 30.17
CA THR A 1089 10.40 29.73 30.62
C THR A 1089 10.05 30.00 32.09
N HIS A 1090 10.97 30.59 32.86
CA HIS A 1090 10.84 30.78 34.31
C HIS A 1090 10.43 32.22 34.66
N SER A 1091 9.66 32.41 35.74
CA SER A 1091 9.08 33.72 36.14
C SER A 1091 10.10 34.82 36.40
N ARG A 1092 11.34 34.46 36.77
CA ARG A 1092 12.45 35.42 36.93
C ARG A 1092 12.84 36.11 35.63
N SER A 1093 12.47 35.56 34.47
CA SER A 1093 12.71 36.20 33.17
C SER A 1093 11.68 37.27 32.81
N ILE A 1094 10.69 37.55 33.68
CA ILE A 1094 9.59 38.50 33.38
C ILE A 1094 10.08 39.87 32.89
N PHE A 1095 11.25 40.33 33.35
CA PHE A 1095 11.84 41.58 32.85
C PHE A 1095 12.12 41.53 31.34
N PHE A 1096 12.55 40.39 30.78
CA PHE A 1096 12.70 40.21 29.33
C PHE A 1096 11.36 40.30 28.62
N TRP A 1097 10.31 39.72 29.20
CA TRP A 1097 8.96 39.73 28.62
C TRP A 1097 8.34 41.13 28.60
N ILE A 1098 8.65 41.96 29.61
CA ILE A 1098 8.19 43.35 29.70
C ILE A 1098 8.95 44.26 28.73
N HIS A 1099 10.27 44.09 28.61
CA HIS A 1099 11.12 45.07 27.92
C HIS A 1099 11.43 44.72 26.46
N VAL A 1100 11.25 43.47 26.02
CA VAL A 1100 11.50 43.07 24.63
C VAL A 1100 10.19 43.17 23.84
N PRO A 1101 10.10 44.08 22.84
CA PRO A 1101 8.89 44.26 22.05
C PRO A 1101 8.45 42.94 21.40
N GLY A 1102 7.16 42.64 21.52
CA GLY A 1102 6.53 41.49 20.90
C GLY A 1102 6.61 40.16 21.66
N MET A 1103 7.30 40.10 22.81
CA MET A 1103 7.35 38.89 23.65
C MET A 1103 5.96 38.43 24.12
N ALA A 1104 5.05 39.36 24.41
CA ALA A 1104 3.68 39.03 24.83
C ALA A 1104 2.93 38.15 23.80
N TYR A 1105 3.21 38.29 22.50
CA TYR A 1105 2.58 37.47 21.45
C TYR A 1105 3.05 36.02 21.43
N ILE A 1106 4.10 35.66 22.17
CA ILE A 1106 4.49 34.25 22.37
C ILE A 1106 3.45 33.53 23.24
N GLN A 1107 2.68 34.28 24.06
CA GLN A 1107 1.61 33.84 24.96
C GLN A 1107 2.08 32.95 26.12
N PHE A 1108 2.84 31.90 25.81
CA PHE A 1108 3.18 30.86 26.77
C PHE A 1108 4.71 30.73 26.90
N PRO A 1109 5.31 31.12 28.04
CA PRO A 1109 6.75 31.01 28.26
C PRO A 1109 7.32 29.62 28.03
N TRP A 1110 6.56 28.57 28.38
CA TRP A 1110 6.96 27.18 28.15
C TRP A 1110 7.11 26.79 26.66
N ARG A 1111 6.67 27.59 25.68
CA ARG A 1111 6.96 27.34 24.25
C ARG A 1111 8.45 27.36 23.93
N PHE A 1112 9.26 28.04 24.75
CA PHE A 1112 10.71 28.00 24.63
C PHE A 1112 11.30 26.61 24.94
N LEU A 1113 10.56 25.69 25.58
CA LEU A 1113 10.98 24.29 25.75
C LEU A 1113 11.27 23.59 24.41
N GLY A 1114 10.65 24.02 23.30
CA GLY A 1114 11.00 23.55 21.96
C GLY A 1114 12.44 23.92 21.56
N MET A 1115 12.88 25.14 21.85
CA MET A 1115 14.25 25.62 21.58
C MET A 1115 15.28 25.02 22.53
N VAL A 1116 14.87 24.80 23.79
CA VAL A 1116 15.66 24.02 24.76
C VAL A 1116 15.88 22.61 24.23
N THR A 1117 14.80 21.91 23.84
CA THR A 1117 14.84 20.55 23.28
C THR A 1117 15.79 20.51 22.08
N PHE A 1118 15.63 21.42 21.11
CA PHE A 1118 16.48 21.48 19.94
C PHE A 1118 17.97 21.66 20.29
N SER A 1119 18.30 22.64 21.13
CA SER A 1119 19.68 22.97 21.47
C SER A 1119 20.35 21.83 22.26
N PHE A 1120 19.65 21.28 23.25
CA PHE A 1120 20.19 20.29 24.17
C PHE A 1120 20.38 18.93 23.52
N THR A 1121 19.38 18.48 22.75
CA THR A 1121 19.47 17.19 22.05
C THR A 1121 20.53 17.21 20.96
N LEU A 1122 20.72 18.35 20.28
CA LEU A 1122 21.84 18.53 19.36
C LEU A 1122 23.17 18.48 20.12
N ALA A 1123 23.30 19.15 21.27
CA ALA A 1123 24.49 19.14 22.12
C ALA A 1123 24.85 17.73 22.64
N SER A 1124 23.86 16.87 22.92
CA SER A 1124 24.05 15.51 23.43
C SER A 1124 24.95 14.62 22.57
N GLY A 1125 25.00 14.87 21.25
CA GLY A 1125 25.89 14.14 20.35
C GLY A 1125 27.38 14.32 20.67
N TYR A 1126 27.75 15.43 21.32
CA TYR A 1126 29.12 15.68 21.75
C TYR A 1126 29.63 14.66 22.77
N LEU A 1127 28.80 14.29 23.76
CA LEU A 1127 29.18 13.35 24.82
C LEU A 1127 29.66 12.01 24.24
N ILE A 1128 28.91 11.49 23.27
CA ILE A 1128 29.24 10.23 22.58
C ILE A 1128 30.58 10.35 21.84
N GLY A 1129 30.89 11.52 21.30
CA GLY A 1129 32.16 11.81 20.63
C GLY A 1129 33.38 11.74 21.55
N MET A 1130 33.20 11.81 22.87
CA MET A 1130 34.28 11.86 23.86
C MET A 1130 34.82 10.47 24.23
N PHE A 1131 34.08 9.41 23.92
CA PHE A 1131 34.44 8.03 24.25
C PHE A 1131 35.07 7.28 23.07
N LYS A 1132 35.92 6.29 23.36
CA LYS A 1132 36.59 5.46 22.34
C LYS A 1132 35.78 4.20 21.99
N ASN A 1133 35.89 3.77 20.73
CA ASN A 1133 35.28 2.61 20.05
C ASN A 1133 34.25 1.78 20.85
N ARG A 1134 34.67 0.82 21.70
CA ARG A 1134 33.74 -0.10 22.38
C ARG A 1134 32.81 0.60 23.38
N MET A 1135 33.35 1.46 24.23
CA MET A 1135 32.56 2.26 25.17
C MET A 1135 31.62 3.23 24.46
N LYS A 1136 32.05 3.81 23.33
CA LYS A 1136 31.22 4.71 22.52
C LYS A 1136 29.95 4.02 22.02
N ILE A 1137 30.09 2.81 21.47
CA ILE A 1137 28.94 2.03 20.98
C ILE A 1137 28.03 1.66 22.15
N MET A 1138 28.59 1.15 23.24
CA MET A 1138 27.82 0.75 24.42
C MET A 1138 27.03 1.93 25.01
N ILE A 1139 27.66 3.09 25.21
CA ILE A 1139 27.01 4.28 25.75
C ILE A 1139 25.95 4.80 24.77
N ALA A 1140 26.23 4.83 23.46
CA ALA A 1140 25.24 5.26 22.47
C ALA A 1140 24.02 4.34 22.43
N VAL A 1141 24.21 3.02 22.41
CA VAL A 1141 23.12 2.03 22.43
C VAL A 1141 22.33 2.15 23.73
N LEU A 1142 23.00 2.24 24.88
CA LEU A 1142 22.35 2.41 26.17
C LEU A 1142 21.53 3.71 26.21
N THR A 1143 22.08 4.83 25.73
CA THR A 1143 21.35 6.11 25.69
C THR A 1143 20.12 6.01 24.78
N VAL A 1144 20.23 5.39 23.60
CA VAL A 1144 19.11 5.19 22.68
C VAL A 1144 18.01 4.32 23.31
N LEU A 1145 18.37 3.16 23.85
CA LEU A 1145 17.41 2.24 24.47
C LEU A 1145 16.73 2.88 25.68
N THR A 1146 17.50 3.53 26.56
CA THR A 1146 16.95 4.22 27.73
C THR A 1146 16.02 5.38 27.32
N ALA A 1147 16.35 6.12 26.27
CA ALA A 1147 15.47 7.18 25.75
C ALA A 1147 14.14 6.63 25.23
N VAL A 1148 14.18 5.53 24.47
CA VAL A 1148 12.96 4.87 23.99
C VAL A 1148 12.12 4.37 25.17
N ILE A 1149 12.74 3.63 26.10
CA ILE A 1149 12.04 3.01 27.24
C ILE A 1149 11.40 4.07 28.14
N LEU A 1150 12.13 5.14 28.47
CA LEU A 1150 11.64 6.17 29.40
C LEU A 1150 10.60 7.10 28.78
N SER A 1151 10.55 7.21 27.44
CA SER A 1151 9.76 8.25 26.79
C SER A 1151 8.67 7.74 25.85
N VAL A 1152 8.70 6.47 25.43
CA VAL A 1152 7.65 5.93 24.54
C VAL A 1152 6.26 6.01 25.17
N SER A 1153 6.15 5.94 26.50
CA SER A 1153 4.87 6.07 27.22
C SER A 1153 4.20 7.43 27.08
N PHE A 1154 4.94 8.48 26.67
CA PHE A 1154 4.39 9.80 26.39
C PHE A 1154 3.75 9.89 25.00
N PHE A 1155 4.04 8.96 24.07
CA PHE A 1155 3.46 8.97 22.72
C PHE A 1155 2.14 8.20 22.70
N ARG A 1156 1.14 8.76 23.39
CA ARG A 1156 -0.20 8.18 23.53
C ARG A 1156 -1.28 9.26 23.51
N GLU A 1157 -2.44 8.85 23.03
CA GLU A 1157 -3.69 9.60 23.01
C GLU A 1157 -4.33 9.70 24.40
N ASP A 1158 -5.15 10.73 24.62
CA ASP A 1158 -6.10 10.80 25.74
C ASP A 1158 -7.32 9.94 25.45
N LYS A 1159 -8.13 10.42 24.50
CA LYS A 1159 -9.32 9.75 24.01
C LYS A 1159 -9.17 9.50 22.51
N TRP A 1160 -9.50 8.28 22.09
CA TRP A 1160 -9.60 7.95 20.68
C TRP A 1160 -11.04 8.07 20.21
N LEU A 1161 -11.30 8.95 19.24
CA LEU A 1161 -12.61 9.17 18.65
C LEU A 1161 -12.74 8.32 17.39
N LYS A 1162 -13.65 7.33 17.42
CA LYS A 1162 -13.99 6.49 16.26
C LYS A 1162 -14.99 7.19 15.34
N ILE A 1163 -14.63 8.37 14.87
CA ILE A 1163 -15.45 9.23 14.01
C ILE A 1163 -14.84 9.31 12.61
N ASN A 1164 -15.69 9.50 11.60
CA ASN A 1164 -15.29 9.74 10.22
C ASN A 1164 -15.62 11.19 9.81
N ASP A 1165 -15.18 11.62 8.62
CA ASP A 1165 -15.40 13.00 8.13
C ASP A 1165 -16.89 13.41 8.16
N ASN A 1166 -17.84 12.51 7.87
CA ASN A 1166 -19.27 12.83 7.92
C ASN A 1166 -19.74 13.10 9.35
N ASP A 1167 -19.24 12.32 10.32
CA ASP A 1167 -19.59 12.49 11.73
C ASP A 1167 -18.97 13.77 12.30
N LEU A 1168 -17.76 14.13 11.84
CA LEU A 1168 -17.01 15.29 12.33
C LEU A 1168 -17.55 16.63 11.82
N PHE A 1169 -18.14 16.64 10.62
CA PHE A 1169 -18.65 17.85 9.95
C PHE A 1169 -20.18 17.95 9.97
N THR A 1170 -20.84 17.23 10.89
CA THR A 1170 -22.29 17.33 11.14
C THR A 1170 -22.61 17.38 12.64
N GLY A 1171 -23.81 17.85 13.00
CA GLY A 1171 -24.28 17.88 14.39
C GLY A 1171 -23.51 18.85 15.31
N ASP A 1172 -23.56 18.58 16.61
CA ASP A 1172 -23.05 19.49 17.66
C ASP A 1172 -21.52 19.63 17.61
N GLU A 1173 -20.80 18.58 17.23
CA GLU A 1173 -19.34 18.59 17.11
C GLU A 1173 -18.86 19.54 16.00
N TRP A 1174 -19.63 19.66 14.92
CA TRP A 1174 -19.36 20.63 13.86
C TRP A 1174 -19.65 22.06 14.31
N THR A 1175 -20.74 22.25 15.05
CA THR A 1175 -21.06 23.56 15.64
C THR A 1175 -19.96 24.02 16.59
N ASN A 1176 -19.45 23.12 17.44
CA ASN A 1176 -18.32 23.39 18.32
C ASN A 1176 -17.06 23.77 17.54
N GLN A 1177 -16.70 23.00 16.50
CA GLN A 1177 -15.54 23.32 15.65
C GLN A 1177 -15.64 24.67 14.94
N LYS A 1178 -16.84 25.10 14.52
CA LYS A 1178 -17.04 26.44 13.92
C LYS A 1178 -16.89 27.59 14.92
N THR A 1179 -16.98 27.32 16.22
CA THR A 1179 -16.65 28.32 17.25
C THR A 1179 -15.15 28.40 17.54
N ALA A 1180 -14.37 27.43 17.08
CA ALA A 1180 -12.91 27.47 17.19
C ALA A 1180 -12.40 28.73 16.47
N SER A 1181 -11.69 29.59 17.20
CA SER A 1181 -11.15 30.87 16.71
C SER A 1181 -12.16 31.99 16.45
N ILE A 1182 -13.39 31.92 17.00
CA ILE A 1182 -14.37 33.02 16.91
C ILE A 1182 -13.83 34.35 17.47
N GLY A 1183 -12.89 34.29 18.42
CA GLY A 1183 -12.27 35.47 19.04
C GLY A 1183 -10.87 35.83 18.54
N ASP A 1184 -10.19 34.95 17.79
CA ASP A 1184 -8.73 35.07 17.51
C ASP A 1184 -8.40 36.13 16.44
N TYR A 1185 -9.29 36.31 15.46
CA TYR A 1185 -9.11 37.24 14.33
C TYR A 1185 -10.41 37.96 13.96
N TRP A 1186 -11.24 38.28 14.96
CA TRP A 1186 -12.52 38.95 14.75
C TRP A 1186 -12.31 40.37 14.20
N PRO A 1187 -13.09 40.82 13.20
CA PRO A 1187 -12.93 42.17 12.65
C PRO A 1187 -13.14 43.26 13.71
N ASN A 1188 -12.27 44.28 13.72
CA ASN A 1188 -12.35 45.39 14.68
C ASN A 1188 -13.64 46.22 14.59
N PHE A 1189 -14.34 46.16 13.46
CA PHE A 1189 -15.63 46.81 13.25
C PHE A 1189 -16.83 45.98 13.76
N GLY A 1190 -16.61 44.73 14.18
CA GLY A 1190 -17.65 43.88 14.75
C GLY A 1190 -17.85 44.17 16.23
N HIS A 1191 -18.90 44.92 16.57
CA HIS A 1191 -19.16 45.41 17.94
C HIS A 1191 -19.41 44.32 19.01
N ALA A 1192 -19.77 43.09 18.61
CA ALA A 1192 -19.94 41.96 19.53
C ALA A 1192 -19.62 40.62 18.84
N ILE A 1193 -19.01 39.69 19.59
CA ILE A 1193 -18.81 38.31 19.16
C ILE A 1193 -20.17 37.58 19.22
N PRO A 1194 -20.57 36.80 18.19
CA PRO A 1194 -21.82 36.06 18.20
C PRO A 1194 -21.96 35.15 19.44
N LYS A 1195 -23.11 35.22 20.13
CA LYS A 1195 -23.40 34.34 21.26
C LYS A 1195 -23.62 32.91 20.76
N VAL A 1196 -22.92 31.95 21.34
CA VAL A 1196 -23.10 30.52 21.05
C VAL A 1196 -24.52 30.09 21.48
N PRO A 1197 -25.28 29.34 20.67
CA PRO A 1197 -26.59 28.81 21.07
C PRO A 1197 -26.45 28.01 22.37
N SER A 1198 -27.18 28.42 23.40
CA SER A 1198 -27.11 27.86 24.74
C SER A 1198 -28.23 26.84 24.96
N ASP A 1199 -28.02 25.61 24.55
CA ASP A 1199 -28.77 24.43 24.97
C ASP A 1199 -27.90 23.56 25.89
N GLY A 1200 -27.41 24.17 26.98
CA GLY A 1200 -27.01 23.50 28.22
C GLY A 1200 -25.91 22.42 28.15
N THR A 1201 -25.36 22.12 26.98
CA THR A 1201 -24.37 21.07 26.77
C THR A 1201 -23.21 21.63 25.98
N TYR A 1202 -22.40 22.45 26.65
CA TYR A 1202 -20.97 22.34 26.39
C TYR A 1202 -20.60 20.88 26.69
N ILE A 1203 -20.52 20.03 25.68
CA ILE A 1203 -19.65 18.85 25.75
C ILE A 1203 -18.23 19.43 25.66
N ASN A 1204 -17.82 20.06 26.75
CA ASN A 1204 -16.42 20.31 27.03
C ASN A 1204 -15.82 18.90 27.11
N TYR A 1205 -15.13 18.44 26.07
CA TYR A 1205 -14.40 17.18 26.12
C TYR A 1205 -13.33 17.18 27.23
N PHE A 1206 -13.13 18.32 27.90
CA PHE A 1206 -12.41 18.50 29.15
C PHE A 1206 -13.36 19.04 30.25
N PRO A 1207 -13.91 18.17 31.11
CA PRO A 1207 -14.81 18.56 32.21
C PRO A 1207 -14.19 19.48 33.28
N GLY A 1208 -12.90 19.82 33.17
CA GLY A 1208 -12.17 20.69 34.11
C GLY A 1208 -11.98 22.14 33.65
N TRP A 1209 -12.47 22.53 32.47
CA TRP A 1209 -12.29 23.90 31.95
C TRP A 1209 -13.22 24.96 32.57
N ILE A 1210 -14.05 24.57 33.55
CA ILE A 1210 -14.79 25.50 34.44
C ILE A 1210 -13.99 25.64 35.74
N GLY A 1211 -12.82 26.28 35.67
CA GLY A 1211 -11.95 26.48 36.84
C GLY A 1211 -11.35 27.88 36.94
N ALA A 1212 -11.64 28.76 35.99
CA ALA A 1212 -11.27 30.17 36.06
C ALA A 1212 -12.41 31.02 35.51
N THR A 1213 -13.61 30.87 36.09
CA THR A 1213 -14.40 32.08 36.30
C THR A 1213 -13.54 33.00 37.15
N PRO A 1214 -13.32 34.27 36.76
CA PRO A 1214 -12.87 35.26 37.72
C PRO A 1214 -13.78 35.11 38.94
N ASP A 1215 -13.21 35.01 40.13
CA ASP A 1215 -14.01 35.28 41.31
C ASP A 1215 -14.64 36.68 41.15
N GLU A 1216 -15.74 36.94 41.84
CA GLU A 1216 -16.44 38.24 41.82
C GLU A 1216 -15.53 39.43 42.24
N ASN A 1217 -14.27 39.15 42.62
CA ASN A 1217 -13.25 40.12 43.01
C ASN A 1217 -12.14 40.35 41.97
N GLY A 1218 -12.15 39.72 40.80
CA GLY A 1218 -11.23 40.05 39.71
C GLY A 1218 -9.73 39.91 40.06
N LEU A 1219 -9.37 38.95 40.93
CA LEU A 1219 -7.98 38.79 41.36
C LEU A 1219 -7.20 37.89 40.38
N ILE A 1220 -6.70 38.48 39.31
CA ILE A 1220 -5.27 38.26 39.02
C ILE A 1220 -4.55 39.01 40.13
N PRO A 1221 -3.54 38.46 40.84
CA PRO A 1221 -2.74 39.27 41.75
C PRO A 1221 -1.97 40.30 40.91
N SER A 1222 -2.58 41.45 40.68
CA SER A 1222 -1.99 42.61 40.02
C SER A 1222 -1.15 43.42 41.00
N GLU A 1223 -1.19 43.14 42.30
CA GLU A 1223 -0.30 43.74 43.29
C GLU A 1223 0.15 42.69 44.33
N GLY A 1224 1.47 42.57 44.53
CA GLY A 1224 2.00 41.93 45.74
C GLY A 1224 2.46 40.46 45.68
N VAL A 1225 2.96 39.94 44.55
CA VAL A 1225 3.70 38.65 44.60
C VAL A 1225 5.09 38.88 45.22
N VAL A 1226 5.17 38.80 46.55
CA VAL A 1226 6.43 38.80 47.29
C VAL A 1226 7.09 37.44 47.14
N PHE A 1227 8.20 37.46 46.41
CA PHE A 1227 9.04 36.33 46.09
C PHE A 1227 9.89 35.88 47.29
N THR A 1228 9.44 34.94 48.13
CA THR A 1228 10.29 34.37 49.20
C THR A 1228 11.46 33.54 48.63
N ASP A 1229 12.69 33.85 49.04
CA ASP A 1229 13.92 33.21 48.55
C ASP A 1229 14.19 31.87 49.25
N THR A 1230 13.97 30.75 48.56
CA THR A 1230 14.37 29.41 49.03
C THR A 1230 15.84 29.10 48.71
N PRO A 1231 16.53 28.20 49.45
CA PRO A 1231 17.92 27.81 49.17
C PRO A 1231 18.14 27.29 47.74
N ILE A 1232 17.16 26.58 47.19
CA ILE A 1232 17.14 26.08 45.80
C ILE A 1232 17.16 27.25 44.79
N ARG A 1233 16.58 28.39 45.15
CA ARG A 1233 16.53 29.61 44.33
C ARG A 1233 17.86 30.35 44.27
N LYS A 1234 18.63 30.35 45.37
CA LYS A 1234 20.01 30.86 45.39
C LYS A 1234 20.91 30.05 44.45
N VAL A 1235 20.75 28.73 44.41
CA VAL A 1235 21.50 27.84 43.49
C VAL A 1235 21.14 28.09 42.02
N GLY A 1236 19.85 28.23 41.69
CA GLY A 1236 19.42 28.54 40.32
C GLY A 1236 19.92 29.89 39.78
N ASN A 1237 19.97 30.91 40.64
CA ASN A 1237 20.55 32.21 40.32
C ASN A 1237 22.07 32.12 40.11
N MET A 1238 22.77 31.36 40.96
CA MET A 1238 24.22 31.17 40.83
C MET A 1238 24.58 30.43 39.54
N VAL A 1239 23.85 29.38 39.18
CA VAL A 1239 24.07 28.61 37.95
C VAL A 1239 23.80 29.45 36.69
N SER A 1240 22.73 30.26 36.69
CA SER A 1240 22.38 31.13 35.56
C SER A 1240 23.38 32.29 35.40
N LEU A 1241 23.84 32.88 36.50
CA LEU A 1241 24.87 33.92 36.50
C LEU A 1241 26.24 33.37 36.06
N ILE A 1242 26.62 32.17 36.51
CA ILE A 1242 27.86 31.48 36.08
C ILE A 1242 27.80 31.14 34.59
N ALA A 1243 26.65 30.67 34.08
CA ALA A 1243 26.47 30.38 32.66
C ALA A 1243 26.58 31.67 31.80
N LEU A 1244 25.97 32.77 32.24
CA LEU A 1244 26.06 34.06 31.58
C LEU A 1244 27.50 34.62 31.60
N ILE A 1245 28.20 34.52 32.73
CA ILE A 1245 29.62 34.90 32.88
C ILE A 1245 30.51 34.05 31.98
N LEU A 1246 30.27 32.73 31.88
CA LEU A 1246 31.04 31.84 30.98
C LEU A 1246 30.83 32.18 29.51
N VAL A 1247 29.60 32.51 29.10
CA VAL A 1247 29.27 32.95 27.74
C VAL A 1247 29.95 34.29 27.43
N ILE A 1248 29.83 35.28 28.33
CA ILE A 1248 30.44 36.61 28.18
C ILE A 1248 31.98 36.51 28.19
N ALA A 1249 32.57 35.73 29.09
CA ALA A 1249 34.03 35.52 29.15
C ALA A 1249 34.56 34.83 27.88
N THR A 1250 33.80 33.90 27.30
CA THR A 1250 34.18 33.23 26.05
C THR A 1250 34.09 34.19 24.85
N ILE A 1251 33.12 35.10 24.85
CA ILE A 1251 32.96 36.15 23.83
C ILE A 1251 34.06 37.22 23.96
N LEU A 1252 34.35 37.70 25.17
CA LEU A 1252 35.32 38.77 25.42
C LEU A 1252 36.78 38.33 25.24
N LYS A 1253 37.12 37.07 25.52
CA LYS A 1253 38.48 36.54 25.32
C LYS A 1253 38.88 36.46 23.83
N ASN A 1254 37.93 36.62 22.91
CA ASN A 1254 38.16 36.69 21.47
C ASN A 1254 38.56 38.10 20.97
N LYS A 1255 38.46 39.16 21.81
CA LYS A 1255 38.93 40.52 21.46
C LYS A 1255 40.40 40.78 21.82
N ARG A 1256 41.01 40.05 22.76
CA ARG A 1256 42.40 40.30 23.24
C ARG A 1256 43.51 39.66 22.39
N LYS A 1257 43.28 39.39 21.10
CA LYS A 1257 44.35 38.93 20.17
C LYS A 1257 44.40 39.70 18.85
N LYS A 1258 44.06 40.99 18.92
CA LYS A 1258 44.48 42.02 17.96
C LYS A 1258 44.63 43.36 18.70
N VAL A 1259 45.68 43.46 19.50
CA VAL A 1259 46.53 44.67 19.62
C VAL A 1259 47.95 44.16 19.47
#